data_AF-A0A1B6C2W3-F1
#
_entry.id   AF-A0A1B6C2W3-F1
#
_cell.length_a   1.000
_cell.length_b   1.000
_cell.length_c   1.000
_cell.angle_alpha   90.00
_cell.angle_beta   90.00
_cell.angle_gamma   90.00
#
_symmetry.space_group_name_H-M   'P 1'
#
loop_
_entity.id
_entity.type
_entity.pdbx_description
1 polymer ?
#
loop_
_entity_poly.entity_id
_entity_poly.type
_entity_poly.pdbx_seq_one_letter_code
_entity_poly.pdbx_strand_id
1 'polypeptide(L)'
;MVNERTPLRKGVSPPPYVFMTNPNRVYRKQVKQFQCCICSAILLTFISALIISITYSVDNDILDNPPESPVDNTSVVTLLSQSFPLTDTKTPSWNMATVEVEDLKSALAEGKASLEAKDKLEALNKGIPKSSPSYRHQQSVKTLPRATYLARSAYVLDVATKAVVKKQISPEKKTKTVGRGPMLNSEWLPKEECGMGPLPACSPSAYRTVDGSCNNLYKPNEWGVGMRPFRRQLPADYADGVSSPKVASDGSSLPAARDVSTTVHRPAYRDDPKFTVMLAVWGQFLDHDITATALTTGAGGKTLSCCDPATKHPECYPVELSKNDTYYEKYGVTCMEFIRSAPAPTCALGPREQMNQVSSFIDGSVVYGNTVQLSRTLRTFQGGKLKMSLSPDGRELLPISTDPNDGCNREEENAKGRYCFIAGDLRANENLHLTSLHLLMARQHNILAQKLDDLNPDWSDEQIYQETRKIVSAQMQHISYNEFLPVILGPEMMENLEMNPKQSGYYTGYNASVDPTISNSFATSSFRFAHTLLPGLMKVLSSDTSSEEFVELHKMLFNPYSLYSPGYLDMALRGAINTKVTQRLFESSVEKPAAPKYGLDLVSLNVQRGRDHGLPSYPEWREFCGLSKPETFDDLEGVVDQGSLDKMKSIYKSVNDVDMYTGALSEIPIEGGMLGATVTCLISDQFKRLKDGDSYWSVK
;
A
#
# COMPACT_ATOMS: atom_id res chain seq x y z
N MET A 1 2.56 -103.18 63.45
CA MET A 1 1.74 -104.05 62.59
C MET A 1 2.11 -103.76 61.14
N VAL A 2 2.69 -104.76 60.46
CA VAL A 2 2.50 -105.15 59.04
C VAL A 2 2.24 -103.97 58.06
N ASN A 3 3.10 -103.62 57.09
CA ASN A 3 3.49 -104.45 55.94
C ASN A 3 4.70 -103.87 55.17
N GLU A 4 5.67 -104.76 54.86
CA GLU A 4 6.30 -105.00 53.53
C GLU A 4 6.93 -103.85 52.72
N ARG A 5 8.07 -103.98 52.00
CA ARG A 5 9.11 -104.99 51.77
C ARG A 5 10.32 -104.26 51.15
N THR A 6 11.52 -104.67 51.57
CA THR A 6 12.88 -104.44 51.02
C THR A 6 13.03 -104.92 49.55
N PRO A 7 14.23 -104.98 48.89
CA PRO A 7 15.51 -104.21 48.84
C PRO A 7 15.92 -103.85 47.36
N LEU A 8 17.05 -103.21 47.01
CA LEU A 8 18.35 -103.85 46.70
C LEU A 8 19.43 -102.84 46.19
N ARG A 9 20.57 -102.85 46.89
CA ARG A 9 22.00 -102.86 46.44
C ARG A 9 22.42 -102.06 45.18
N LYS A 10 23.38 -101.12 45.22
CA LYS A 10 24.84 -101.11 45.57
C LYS A 10 25.64 -100.84 44.28
N GLY A 11 26.49 -99.81 44.26
CA GLY A 11 27.58 -99.73 43.29
C GLY A 11 28.08 -98.34 42.91
N VAL A 12 29.33 -98.06 43.29
CA VAL A 12 30.33 -97.22 42.59
C VAL A 12 30.28 -95.70 42.82
N SER A 13 31.37 -95.18 43.42
CA SER A 13 31.70 -93.76 43.51
C SER A 13 32.19 -93.19 42.17
N PRO A 14 31.80 -91.96 41.80
CA PRO A 14 32.51 -91.14 40.82
C PRO A 14 32.92 -89.75 41.37
N PRO A 15 33.75 -88.97 40.64
CA PRO A 15 34.68 -87.99 41.20
C PRO A 15 34.18 -86.52 41.03
N PRO A 16 35.04 -85.48 41.10
CA PRO A 16 34.75 -84.23 41.81
C PRO A 16 33.74 -83.32 41.09
N TYR A 17 32.83 -82.67 41.83
CA TYR A 17 31.89 -81.69 41.28
C TYR A 17 32.37 -80.25 41.50
N VAL A 18 32.42 -79.50 40.40
CA VAL A 18 32.50 -78.03 40.38
C VAL A 18 31.10 -77.48 40.61
N PHE A 19 30.93 -76.59 41.59
CA PHE A 19 29.68 -75.85 41.80
C PHE A 19 29.51 -74.78 40.71
N MET A 20 28.52 -74.93 39.84
CA MET A 20 28.03 -73.83 39.01
C MET A 20 27.13 -72.91 39.84
N THR A 21 27.51 -71.64 39.92
CA THR A 21 26.78 -70.56 40.57
C THR A 21 25.46 -70.24 39.85
N ASN A 22 24.39 -70.12 40.63
CA ASN A 22 23.00 -69.86 40.20
C ASN A 22 22.86 -68.55 39.37
N PRO A 23 22.38 -68.62 38.11
CA PRO A 23 22.28 -67.46 37.20
C PRO A 23 21.21 -66.42 37.60
N ASN A 24 20.32 -66.72 38.55
CA ASN A 24 19.23 -65.81 38.93
C ASN A 24 19.63 -64.58 39.75
N ARG A 25 20.85 -64.54 40.31
CA ARG A 25 21.34 -63.40 41.11
C ARG A 25 22.01 -62.30 40.26
N VAL A 26 22.62 -62.67 39.13
CA VAL A 26 23.28 -61.73 38.20
C VAL A 26 22.22 -60.99 37.38
N TYR A 27 21.18 -61.70 36.91
CA TYR A 27 20.08 -61.11 36.14
C TYR A 27 19.33 -60.02 36.93
N ARG A 28 19.01 -60.24 38.21
CA ARG A 28 18.35 -59.22 39.05
C ARG A 28 19.21 -57.96 39.28
N LYS A 29 20.54 -58.12 39.37
CA LYS A 29 21.44 -56.98 39.56
C LYS A 29 21.58 -56.16 38.28
N GLN A 30 21.69 -56.84 37.13
CA GLN A 30 21.73 -56.19 35.82
C GLN A 30 20.41 -55.50 35.46
N VAL A 31 19.26 -56.11 35.77
CA VAL A 31 17.93 -55.48 35.57
C VAL A 31 17.75 -54.25 36.46
N LYS A 32 18.14 -54.30 37.73
CA LYS A 32 18.10 -53.10 38.60
C LYS A 32 19.03 -51.99 38.11
N GLN A 33 20.21 -52.34 37.61
CA GLN A 33 21.17 -51.38 37.07
C GLN A 33 20.66 -50.76 35.77
N PHE A 34 20.03 -51.56 34.90
CA PHE A 34 19.37 -51.09 33.69
C PHE A 34 18.15 -50.19 33.99
N GLN A 35 17.33 -50.56 34.97
CA GLN A 35 16.21 -49.73 35.45
C GLN A 35 16.67 -48.40 36.06
N CYS A 36 17.78 -48.40 36.80
CA CYS A 36 18.42 -47.17 37.28
C CYS A 36 18.92 -46.30 36.13
N CYS A 37 19.62 -46.88 35.14
CA CYS A 37 20.10 -46.12 33.98
C CYS A 37 18.94 -45.51 33.17
N ILE A 38 17.84 -46.26 32.97
CA ILE A 38 16.64 -45.75 32.30
C ILE A 38 15.97 -44.65 33.13
N CYS A 39 15.81 -44.82 34.44
CA CYS A 39 15.26 -43.77 35.29
C CYS A 39 16.11 -42.50 35.25
N SER A 40 17.44 -42.63 35.33
CA SER A 40 18.35 -41.49 35.22
C SER A 40 18.27 -40.82 33.85
N ALA A 41 18.17 -41.59 32.76
CA ALA A 41 18.03 -41.05 31.41
C ALA A 41 16.69 -40.30 31.24
N ILE A 42 15.58 -40.86 31.75
CA ILE A 42 14.27 -40.22 31.73
C ILE A 42 14.26 -38.96 32.60
N LEU A 43 14.90 -38.98 33.77
CA LEU A 43 15.02 -37.80 34.62
C LEU A 43 15.84 -36.71 33.94
N LEU A 44 16.95 -37.07 33.27
CA LEU A 44 17.78 -36.12 32.53
C LEU A 44 17.02 -35.52 31.35
N THR A 45 16.27 -36.30 30.58
CA THR A 45 15.45 -35.77 29.47
C THR A 45 14.33 -34.89 29.99
N PHE A 46 13.70 -35.25 31.11
CA PHE A 46 12.65 -34.45 31.73
C PHE A 46 13.20 -33.12 32.28
N ILE A 47 14.36 -33.15 32.95
CA ILE A 47 15.05 -31.94 33.42
C ILE A 47 15.47 -31.08 32.22
N SER A 48 16.00 -31.67 31.15
CA SER A 48 16.37 -30.94 29.94
C SER A 48 15.16 -30.29 29.28
N ALA A 49 14.05 -31.01 29.17
CA ALA A 49 12.79 -30.49 28.63
C ALA A 49 12.19 -29.40 29.52
N LEU A 50 12.30 -29.55 30.85
CA LEU A 50 11.86 -28.54 31.82
C LEU A 50 12.72 -27.29 31.73
N ILE A 51 14.05 -27.43 31.62
CA ILE A 51 14.95 -26.29 31.42
C ILE A 51 14.64 -25.61 30.08
N ILE A 52 14.47 -26.37 29.00
CA ILE A 52 14.09 -25.80 27.70
C ILE A 52 12.74 -25.07 27.81
N SER A 53 11.72 -25.65 28.46
CA SER A 53 10.42 -24.99 28.67
C SER A 53 10.53 -23.76 29.56
N ILE A 54 11.31 -23.79 30.64
CA ILE A 54 11.51 -22.64 31.52
C ILE A 54 12.29 -21.55 30.79
N THR A 55 13.35 -21.88 30.05
CA THR A 55 14.09 -20.89 29.24
C THR A 55 13.19 -20.29 28.17
N TYR A 56 12.39 -21.12 27.48
CA TYR A 56 11.42 -20.64 26.48
C TYR A 56 10.28 -19.82 27.11
N SER A 57 9.84 -20.18 28.33
CA SER A 57 8.82 -19.45 29.09
C SER A 57 9.36 -18.15 29.68
N VAL A 58 10.63 -18.10 30.10
CA VAL A 58 11.28 -16.89 30.62
C VAL A 58 11.64 -15.95 29.48
N ASP A 59 12.09 -16.45 28.32
CA ASP A 59 12.22 -15.65 27.09
C ASP A 59 10.86 -15.07 26.66
N ASN A 60 9.77 -15.83 26.82
CA ASN A 60 8.41 -15.33 26.58
C ASN A 60 7.89 -14.37 27.67
N ASP A 61 8.21 -14.58 28.95
CA ASP A 61 7.81 -13.66 30.04
C ASP A 61 8.55 -12.31 29.93
N ILE A 62 9.78 -12.28 29.42
CA ILE A 62 10.51 -11.05 29.05
C ILE A 62 9.85 -10.37 27.83
N LEU A 63 9.19 -11.13 26.95
CA LEU A 63 8.40 -10.60 25.82
C LEU A 63 7.00 -10.13 26.24
N ASP A 64 6.44 -10.65 27.35
CA ASP A 64 5.09 -10.31 27.85
C ASP A 64 5.06 -9.05 28.73
N ASN A 65 6.19 -8.63 29.33
CA ASN A 65 6.35 -7.30 29.95
C ASN A 65 7.62 -6.59 29.44
N PRO A 66 7.64 -6.13 28.19
CA PRO A 66 8.76 -5.38 27.67
C PRO A 66 8.70 -3.93 28.16
N PRO A 67 9.85 -3.24 28.24
CA PRO A 67 9.89 -1.81 28.49
C PRO A 67 9.00 -1.08 27.47
N GLU A 68 8.41 0.05 27.89
CA GLU A 68 7.67 0.94 26.98
C GLU A 68 8.50 1.15 25.71
N SER A 69 7.87 0.95 24.55
CA SER A 69 8.51 1.28 23.28
C SER A 69 9.01 2.72 23.38
N PRO A 70 10.26 3.01 22.96
CA PRO A 70 10.73 4.39 22.96
C PRO A 70 9.74 5.26 22.20
N VAL A 71 9.50 6.47 22.70
CA VAL A 71 8.59 7.46 22.13
C VAL A 71 9.37 8.75 21.92
N ASP A 72 9.18 9.40 20.78
CA ASP A 72 9.84 10.67 20.47
C ASP A 72 8.94 11.88 20.78
N ASN A 73 9.19 12.50 21.93
CA ASN A 73 8.48 13.71 22.36
C ASN A 73 9.12 14.99 21.76
N THR A 74 10.41 14.95 21.43
CA THR A 74 11.16 16.15 21.00
C THR A 74 10.79 16.55 19.58
N SER A 75 10.54 15.56 18.72
CA SER A 75 10.10 15.82 17.35
C SER A 75 8.71 16.46 17.29
N VAL A 76 7.77 16.13 18.19
CA VAL A 76 6.43 16.75 18.20
C VAL A 76 6.54 18.26 18.35
N VAL A 77 7.31 18.73 19.33
CA VAL A 77 7.58 20.16 19.54
C VAL A 77 8.20 20.80 18.30
N THR A 78 9.14 20.10 17.66
CA THR A 78 9.80 20.58 16.44
C THR A 78 8.82 20.73 15.29
N LEU A 79 7.95 19.74 15.08
CA LEU A 79 6.90 19.79 14.06
C LEU A 79 5.93 20.94 14.33
N LEU A 80 5.45 21.09 15.58
CA LEU A 80 4.50 22.15 15.95
C LEU A 80 5.08 23.57 15.86
N SER A 81 6.41 23.71 15.84
CA SER A 81 7.07 24.99 15.56
C SER A 81 6.99 25.42 14.10
N GLN A 82 6.66 24.50 13.19
CA GLN A 82 6.48 24.79 11.77
C GLN A 82 5.12 25.43 11.49
N SER A 83 5.06 26.26 10.44
CA SER A 83 3.80 26.85 9.97
C SER A 83 3.13 25.94 8.94
N PHE A 84 2.10 25.20 9.35
CA PHE A 84 1.31 24.37 8.44
C PHE A 84 0.14 25.14 7.78
N PRO A 85 -0.23 24.82 6.52
CA PRO A 85 0.43 23.90 5.61
C PRO A 85 1.87 24.32 5.25
N LEU A 86 2.76 23.35 5.12
CA LEU A 86 4.19 23.60 4.88
C LEU A 86 4.40 24.25 3.52
N THR A 87 5.38 25.12 3.41
CA THR A 87 5.70 25.76 2.12
C THR A 87 6.48 24.79 1.24
N ASP A 88 5.95 24.51 0.04
CA ASP A 88 6.64 23.67 -0.94
C ASP A 88 7.94 24.33 -1.41
N THR A 89 8.99 23.52 -1.56
CA THR A 89 10.23 23.97 -2.18
C THR A 89 9.95 24.26 -3.66
N LYS A 90 10.13 25.52 -4.06
CA LYS A 90 9.88 25.96 -5.43
C LYS A 90 10.66 25.09 -6.41
N THR A 91 9.96 24.56 -7.42
CA THR A 91 10.61 23.88 -8.53
C THR A 91 11.65 24.82 -9.14
N PRO A 92 12.93 24.40 -9.26
CA PRO A 92 13.95 25.24 -9.85
C PRO A 92 13.54 25.71 -11.23
N SER A 93 13.87 26.95 -11.56
CA SER A 93 13.76 27.45 -12.94
C SER A 93 14.65 26.62 -13.84
N TRP A 94 14.29 26.58 -15.13
CA TRP A 94 15.16 26.05 -16.18
C TRP A 94 16.60 26.52 -15.99
N ASN A 95 17.50 25.59 -15.69
CA ASN A 95 18.90 25.89 -15.41
C ASN A 95 19.81 25.61 -16.61
N MET A 96 19.22 25.50 -17.79
CA MET A 96 19.91 25.25 -19.05
C MET A 96 19.84 26.47 -19.97
N ALA A 97 20.63 26.44 -21.06
CA ALA A 97 20.61 27.50 -22.04
C ALA A 97 19.23 27.61 -22.71
N THR A 98 18.93 28.79 -23.25
CA THR A 98 17.74 28.99 -24.08
C THR A 98 17.70 27.93 -25.17
N VAL A 99 16.56 27.24 -25.28
CA VAL A 99 16.40 26.18 -26.27
C VAL A 99 16.06 26.84 -27.61
N GLU A 100 16.99 26.74 -28.56
CA GLU A 100 16.77 27.23 -29.93
C GLU A 100 15.58 26.51 -30.57
N VAL A 101 14.83 27.23 -31.41
CA VAL A 101 13.58 26.72 -32.01
C VAL A 101 13.83 25.43 -32.81
N GLU A 102 14.94 25.35 -33.53
CA GLU A 102 15.29 24.17 -34.33
C GLU A 102 15.68 22.98 -33.45
N ASP A 103 16.38 23.23 -32.34
CA ASP A 103 16.71 22.18 -31.37
C ASP A 103 15.47 21.63 -30.68
N LEU A 104 14.53 22.49 -30.30
CA LEU A 104 13.25 22.09 -29.75
C LEU A 104 12.45 21.26 -30.75
N LYS A 105 12.39 21.68 -32.02
CA LYS A 105 11.70 20.94 -33.08
C LYS A 105 12.32 19.57 -33.31
N SER A 106 13.64 19.49 -33.33
CA SER A 106 14.40 18.22 -33.44
C SER A 106 14.12 17.30 -32.25
N ALA A 107 14.15 17.83 -31.02
CA ALA A 107 13.87 17.06 -29.81
C ALA A 107 12.43 16.53 -29.76
N LEU A 108 11.45 17.34 -30.19
CA LEU A 108 10.05 16.90 -30.28
C LEU A 108 9.85 15.84 -31.37
N ALA A 109 10.57 15.92 -32.49
CA ALA A 109 10.55 14.89 -33.52
C ALA A 109 11.11 13.57 -33.00
N GLU A 110 12.20 13.61 -32.21
CA GLU A 110 12.76 12.44 -31.53
C GLU A 110 11.76 11.84 -30.53
N GLY A 111 11.08 12.67 -29.74
CA GLY A 111 10.04 12.22 -28.81
C GLY A 111 8.88 11.51 -29.50
N LYS A 112 8.39 12.04 -30.63
CA LYS A 112 7.34 11.40 -31.44
C LYS A 112 7.80 10.08 -32.04
N ALA A 113 9.01 10.03 -32.60
CA ALA A 113 9.58 8.78 -33.13
C ALA A 113 9.77 7.73 -32.03
N SER A 114 10.18 8.13 -30.83
CA SER A 114 10.29 7.25 -29.66
C SER A 114 8.92 6.71 -29.23
N LEU A 115 7.87 7.52 -29.26
CA LEU A 115 6.50 7.08 -28.98
C LEU A 115 6.03 6.04 -30.00
N GLU A 116 6.30 6.24 -31.30
CA GLU A 116 5.97 5.27 -32.34
C GLU A 116 6.73 3.94 -32.16
N ALA A 117 8.00 4.00 -31.74
CA ALA A 117 8.78 2.81 -31.42
C ALA A 117 8.22 2.09 -30.18
N LYS A 118 7.83 2.84 -29.15
CA LYS A 118 7.16 2.32 -27.95
C LYS A 118 5.85 1.61 -28.32
N ASP A 119 5.00 2.21 -29.15
CA ASP A 119 3.73 1.61 -29.59
C ASP A 119 3.94 0.25 -30.28
N LYS A 120 5.01 0.12 -31.09
CA LYS A 120 5.37 -1.17 -31.71
C LYS A 120 5.78 -2.22 -30.67
N LEU A 121 6.53 -1.83 -29.64
CA LEU A 121 6.90 -2.72 -28.54
C LEU A 121 5.67 -3.16 -27.71
N GLU A 122 4.76 -2.23 -27.45
CA GLU A 122 3.49 -2.52 -26.76
C GLU A 122 2.62 -3.50 -27.54
N ALA A 123 2.60 -3.41 -28.87
CA ALA A 123 1.88 -4.34 -29.73
C ALA A 123 2.50 -5.75 -29.75
N LEU A 124 3.82 -5.85 -29.58
CA LEU A 124 4.57 -7.11 -29.55
C LEU A 124 4.62 -7.76 -28.15
N ASN A 125 4.32 -6.99 -27.09
CA ASN A 125 4.35 -7.50 -25.72
C ASN A 125 3.25 -8.56 -25.52
N LYS A 126 3.64 -9.73 -25.01
CA LYS A 126 2.71 -10.86 -24.78
C LYS A 126 1.79 -10.64 -23.58
N GLY A 127 2.07 -9.63 -22.77
CA GLY A 127 1.42 -9.38 -21.50
C GLY A 127 1.76 -10.45 -20.46
N ILE A 128 0.97 -10.47 -19.38
CA ILE A 128 1.18 -11.34 -18.24
C ILE A 128 0.05 -12.39 -18.18
N PRO A 129 0.33 -13.65 -17.79
CA PRO A 129 -0.71 -14.65 -17.58
C PRO A 129 -1.79 -14.19 -16.59
N LYS A 130 -3.08 -14.31 -16.97
CA LYS A 130 -4.24 -13.89 -16.15
C LYS A 130 -4.28 -14.49 -14.74
N SER A 131 -3.76 -15.70 -14.58
CA SER A 131 -3.72 -16.42 -13.30
C SER A 131 -2.62 -15.93 -12.35
N SER A 132 -1.67 -15.11 -12.83
CA SER A 132 -0.53 -14.67 -12.02
C SER A 132 -0.89 -13.54 -11.06
N PRO A 133 -0.18 -13.42 -9.91
CA PRO A 133 -0.30 -12.27 -9.01
C PRO A 133 0.04 -10.94 -9.71
N SER A 134 1.04 -10.93 -10.58
CA SER A 134 1.45 -9.75 -11.35
C SER A 134 0.35 -9.20 -12.25
N TYR A 135 -0.44 -10.08 -12.88
CA TYR A 135 -1.59 -9.66 -13.67
C TYR A 135 -2.65 -8.98 -12.79
N ARG A 136 -3.00 -9.58 -11.66
CA ARG A 136 -3.99 -9.01 -10.73
C ARG A 136 -3.52 -7.67 -10.16
N HIS A 137 -2.23 -7.55 -9.83
CA HIS A 137 -1.66 -6.28 -9.40
C HIS A 137 -1.79 -5.20 -10.48
N GLN A 138 -1.41 -5.48 -11.73
CA GLN A 138 -1.59 -4.50 -12.81
C GLN A 138 -3.06 -4.15 -13.08
N GLN A 139 -4.01 -5.06 -12.79
CA GLN A 139 -5.43 -4.76 -12.86
C GLN A 139 -5.96 -3.97 -11.67
N SER A 140 -5.41 -4.13 -10.45
CA SER A 140 -5.83 -3.27 -9.33
C SER A 140 -5.40 -1.83 -9.57
N VAL A 141 -4.20 -1.59 -10.10
CA VAL A 141 -3.72 -0.24 -10.45
C VAL A 141 -3.99 0.10 -11.92
N LYS A 142 -5.15 -0.33 -12.45
CA LYS A 142 -5.55 -0.12 -13.85
C LYS A 142 -5.65 1.36 -14.20
N THR A 143 -5.16 1.69 -15.39
CA THR A 143 -5.18 3.04 -15.94
C THR A 143 -6.44 3.28 -16.76
N LEU A 144 -7.10 4.41 -16.52
CA LEU A 144 -8.25 4.86 -17.29
C LEU A 144 -7.83 5.25 -18.72
N PRO A 145 -8.66 5.01 -19.74
CA PRO A 145 -8.33 5.35 -21.12
C PRO A 145 -7.91 6.81 -21.33
N ARG A 146 -8.51 7.75 -20.59
CA ARG A 146 -8.12 9.17 -20.64
C ARG A 146 -6.69 9.37 -20.12
N ALA A 147 -6.31 8.73 -19.02
CA ALA A 147 -4.96 8.79 -18.49
C ALA A 147 -3.95 8.19 -19.47
N THR A 148 -4.25 7.06 -20.11
CA THR A 148 -3.39 6.48 -21.16
C THR A 148 -3.17 7.46 -22.32
N TYR A 149 -4.22 8.16 -22.77
CA TYR A 149 -4.10 9.19 -23.81
C TYR A 149 -3.19 10.34 -23.38
N LEU A 150 -3.40 10.90 -22.18
CA LEU A 150 -2.60 12.00 -21.65
C LEU A 150 -1.13 11.63 -21.50
N ALA A 151 -0.86 10.40 -21.03
CA ALA A 151 0.48 9.88 -20.83
C ALA A 151 1.32 9.80 -22.11
N ARG A 152 0.69 9.61 -23.27
CA ARG A 152 1.40 9.62 -24.56
C ARG A 152 2.04 10.97 -24.84
N SER A 153 1.33 12.05 -24.55
CA SER A 153 1.85 13.41 -24.74
C SER A 153 3.00 13.71 -23.77
N ALA A 154 2.86 13.30 -22.52
CA ALA A 154 3.89 13.46 -21.50
C ALA A 154 5.15 12.65 -21.80
N TYR A 155 5.01 11.43 -22.34
CA TYR A 155 6.15 10.62 -22.78
C TYR A 155 6.99 11.33 -23.86
N VAL A 156 6.34 12.00 -24.82
CA VAL A 156 7.04 12.80 -25.84
C VAL A 156 7.84 13.93 -25.18
N LEU A 157 7.29 14.58 -24.15
CA LEU A 157 7.96 15.64 -23.40
C LEU A 157 9.15 15.13 -22.59
N ASP A 158 9.04 13.97 -21.94
CA ASP A 158 10.15 13.32 -21.23
C ASP A 158 11.34 13.10 -22.18
N VAL A 159 11.08 12.48 -23.35
CA VAL A 159 12.12 12.17 -24.34
C VAL A 159 12.70 13.45 -24.94
N ALA A 160 11.85 14.42 -25.30
CA ALA A 160 12.31 15.70 -25.84
C ALA A 160 13.18 16.45 -24.83
N THR A 161 12.80 16.44 -23.54
CA THR A 161 13.60 17.06 -22.47
C THR A 161 14.98 16.40 -22.39
N LYS A 162 15.06 15.06 -22.42
CA LYS A 162 16.35 14.35 -22.43
C LYS A 162 17.21 14.70 -23.64
N ALA A 163 16.61 14.81 -24.83
CA ALA A 163 17.32 15.17 -26.05
C ALA A 163 17.94 16.57 -25.96
N VAL A 164 17.21 17.54 -25.40
CA VAL A 164 17.71 18.90 -25.15
C VAL A 164 18.85 18.89 -24.11
N VAL A 165 18.64 18.22 -22.97
CA VAL A 165 19.64 18.10 -21.89
C VAL A 165 20.95 17.52 -22.41
N LYS A 166 20.88 16.45 -23.21
CA LYS A 166 22.06 15.77 -23.77
C LYS A 166 22.87 16.67 -24.71
N LYS A 167 22.23 17.62 -25.41
CA LYS A 167 22.92 18.58 -26.28
C LYS A 167 23.60 19.70 -25.49
N GLN A 168 23.01 20.12 -24.38
CA GLN A 168 23.44 21.33 -23.64
C GLN A 168 24.35 21.05 -22.44
N ILE A 169 24.24 19.87 -21.80
CA ILE A 169 25.00 19.52 -20.60
C ILE A 169 26.03 18.45 -20.91
N SER A 170 27.31 18.76 -20.63
CA SER A 170 28.38 17.76 -20.60
C SER A 170 28.12 16.75 -19.47
N PRO A 171 28.40 15.45 -19.65
CA PRO A 171 28.16 14.41 -18.62
C PRO A 171 28.72 14.72 -17.23
N GLU A 172 29.75 15.56 -17.14
CA GLU A 172 30.45 15.98 -15.93
C GLU A 172 29.76 17.11 -15.14
N LYS A 173 28.73 17.78 -15.70
CA LYS A 173 28.00 18.91 -15.09
C LYS A 173 26.54 18.56 -14.75
N LYS A 174 26.27 17.32 -14.36
CA LYS A 174 24.90 16.90 -13.99
C LYS A 174 24.44 17.60 -12.72
N THR A 175 23.39 18.42 -12.83
CA THR A 175 22.63 18.94 -11.69
C THR A 175 21.58 17.90 -11.25
N LYS A 176 21.18 17.90 -9.97
CA LYS A 176 20.14 16.98 -9.46
C LYS A 176 18.79 17.13 -10.18
N THR A 177 18.52 18.28 -10.77
CA THR A 177 17.30 18.57 -11.54
C THR A 177 17.57 19.60 -12.64
N VAL A 178 16.89 19.46 -13.77
CA VAL A 178 16.96 20.41 -14.90
C VAL A 178 16.01 21.61 -14.75
N GLY A 179 15.15 21.57 -13.71
CA GLY A 179 14.12 22.59 -13.49
C GLY A 179 13.00 22.57 -14.54
N ARG A 180 12.01 23.44 -14.37
CA ARG A 180 10.89 23.56 -15.30
C ARG A 180 11.21 24.53 -16.42
N GLY A 181 11.17 24.03 -17.65
CA GLY A 181 11.36 24.76 -18.89
C GLY A 181 10.15 25.59 -19.31
N PRO A 182 10.26 26.31 -20.44
CA PRO A 182 9.14 27.11 -20.97
C PRO A 182 7.96 26.21 -21.36
N MET A 183 6.75 26.75 -21.22
CA MET A 183 5.53 26.10 -21.70
C MET A 183 5.56 26.00 -23.22
N LEU A 184 5.12 24.86 -23.74
CA LEU A 184 5.07 24.57 -25.17
C LEU A 184 3.66 24.83 -25.71
N ASN A 185 3.60 25.44 -26.88
CA ASN A 185 2.34 25.71 -27.57
C ASN A 185 2.21 24.82 -28.81
N SER A 186 1.42 23.75 -28.72
CA SER A 186 1.14 22.86 -29.85
C SER A 186 -0.25 22.26 -29.76
N GLU A 187 -0.85 21.90 -30.90
CA GLU A 187 -2.22 21.39 -30.97
C GLU A 187 -2.37 19.96 -30.40
N TRP A 188 -1.32 19.14 -30.46
CA TRP A 188 -1.35 17.77 -29.91
C TRP A 188 -1.21 17.71 -28.39
N LEU A 189 -0.90 18.83 -27.74
CA LEU A 189 -0.75 18.92 -26.29
C LEU A 189 -2.12 19.08 -25.62
N PRO A 190 -2.39 18.37 -24.51
CA PRO A 190 -3.63 18.50 -23.75
C PRO A 190 -3.59 19.78 -22.90
N LYS A 191 -3.79 20.94 -23.54
CA LYS A 191 -3.61 22.26 -22.91
C LYS A 191 -4.52 22.46 -21.69
N GLU A 192 -5.76 21.99 -21.75
CA GLU A 192 -6.71 22.06 -20.64
C GLU A 192 -6.14 21.33 -19.41
N GLU A 193 -5.60 20.12 -19.59
CA GLU A 193 -5.00 19.34 -18.52
C GLU A 193 -3.69 19.90 -17.95
N CYS A 194 -3.07 20.80 -18.70
CA CYS A 194 -1.86 21.51 -18.28
C CYS A 194 -2.15 22.89 -17.63
N GLY A 195 -3.42 23.24 -17.43
CA GLY A 195 -3.79 24.57 -16.90
C GLY A 195 -3.62 25.72 -17.91
N MET A 196 -3.50 25.40 -19.21
CA MET A 196 -3.38 26.38 -20.30
C MET A 196 -4.64 26.52 -21.17
N GLY A 197 -5.67 25.70 -20.91
CA GLY A 197 -6.97 25.81 -21.56
C GLY A 197 -7.77 27.01 -21.04
N PRO A 198 -8.90 27.35 -21.71
CA PRO A 198 -9.84 28.29 -21.12
C PRO A 198 -10.27 27.78 -19.74
N LEU A 199 -10.34 28.69 -18.77
CA LEU A 199 -10.85 28.33 -17.45
C LEU A 199 -12.31 27.85 -17.60
N PRO A 200 -12.70 26.74 -16.94
CA PRO A 200 -14.08 26.29 -16.97
C PRO A 200 -15.00 27.37 -16.40
N ALA A 201 -16.20 27.49 -16.96
CA ALA A 201 -17.23 28.35 -16.40
C ALA A 201 -17.74 27.74 -15.08
N CYS A 202 -17.26 28.26 -13.96
CA CYS A 202 -17.67 27.81 -12.63
C CYS A 202 -18.92 28.54 -12.16
N SER A 203 -20.10 28.07 -12.60
CA SER A 203 -21.37 28.57 -12.08
C SER A 203 -21.50 28.25 -10.58
N PRO A 204 -22.04 29.17 -9.76
CA PRO A 204 -22.33 28.88 -8.36
C PRO A 204 -23.19 27.61 -8.25
N SER A 205 -22.69 26.62 -7.51
CA SER A 205 -23.32 25.32 -7.33
C SER A 205 -23.28 24.94 -5.85
N ALA A 206 -24.34 24.31 -5.37
CA ALA A 206 -24.38 23.72 -4.03
C ALA A 206 -23.61 22.38 -3.95
N TYR A 207 -23.25 21.82 -5.11
CA TYR A 207 -22.73 20.46 -5.25
C TYR A 207 -21.37 20.45 -5.97
N ARG A 208 -20.51 19.55 -5.51
CA ARG A 208 -19.21 19.26 -6.10
C ARG A 208 -19.37 18.66 -7.49
N THR A 209 -18.47 19.04 -8.39
CA THR A 209 -18.25 18.31 -9.64
C THR A 209 -17.72 16.90 -9.35
N VAL A 210 -17.70 16.04 -10.37
CA VAL A 210 -17.27 14.64 -10.21
C VAL A 210 -15.74 14.50 -10.23
N ASP A 211 -15.05 15.40 -10.91
CA ASP A 211 -13.59 15.39 -11.07
C ASP A 211 -12.86 16.37 -10.13
N GLY A 212 -13.60 17.11 -9.30
CA GLY A 212 -13.06 18.11 -8.38
C GLY A 212 -12.86 19.51 -8.98
N SER A 213 -13.17 19.70 -10.27
CA SER A 213 -13.11 21.02 -10.92
C SER A 213 -14.01 22.06 -10.22
N CYS A 214 -13.65 23.33 -10.32
CA CYS A 214 -14.36 24.46 -9.71
C CYS A 214 -14.46 24.45 -8.18
N ASN A 215 -13.70 23.62 -7.46
CA ASN A 215 -13.54 23.75 -6.01
C ASN A 215 -12.79 25.05 -5.66
N ASN A 216 -11.62 25.26 -6.28
CA ASN A 216 -10.87 26.51 -6.15
C ASN A 216 -11.20 27.46 -7.31
N LEU A 217 -11.75 28.65 -7.03
CA LEU A 217 -12.14 29.59 -8.09
C LEU A 217 -10.96 30.31 -8.77
N TYR A 218 -9.78 30.36 -8.14
CA TYR A 218 -8.57 30.92 -8.75
C TYR A 218 -7.87 29.91 -9.66
N LYS A 219 -7.94 28.63 -9.29
CA LYS A 219 -7.32 27.49 -9.98
C LYS A 219 -8.32 26.37 -10.29
N PRO A 220 -9.43 26.67 -11.00
CA PRO A 220 -10.60 25.79 -11.08
C PRO A 220 -10.40 24.52 -11.90
N ASN A 221 -9.33 24.44 -12.67
CA ASN A 221 -9.00 23.26 -13.50
C ASN A 221 -7.62 22.67 -13.17
N GLU A 222 -7.03 23.06 -12.03
CA GLU A 222 -5.67 22.66 -11.65
C GLU A 222 -5.66 22.04 -10.24
N TRP A 223 -6.15 22.77 -9.24
CA TRP A 223 -5.99 22.40 -7.84
C TRP A 223 -7.02 21.38 -7.38
N GLY A 224 -6.54 20.20 -6.96
CA GLY A 224 -7.35 19.08 -6.48
C GLY A 224 -8.14 18.34 -7.56
N VAL A 225 -7.97 18.68 -8.83
CA VAL A 225 -8.70 18.10 -9.97
C VAL A 225 -8.04 16.78 -10.40
N GLY A 226 -8.85 15.78 -10.76
CA GLY A 226 -8.35 14.53 -11.33
C GLY A 226 -7.68 14.70 -12.70
N MET A 227 -6.92 13.69 -13.13
CA MET A 227 -6.12 13.70 -14.37
C MET A 227 -5.08 14.82 -14.38
N ARG A 228 -4.49 15.11 -13.22
CA ARG A 228 -3.43 16.12 -13.03
C ARG A 228 -2.16 15.50 -12.46
N PRO A 229 -1.00 16.15 -12.64
CA PRO A 229 0.21 15.81 -11.91
C PRO A 229 -0.02 15.87 -10.39
N PHE A 230 0.64 14.99 -9.64
CA PHE A 230 0.75 15.17 -8.18
C PHE A 230 1.52 16.46 -7.84
N ARG A 231 1.20 17.05 -6.68
CA ARG A 231 1.95 18.19 -6.13
C ARG A 231 3.35 17.73 -5.67
N ARG A 232 4.36 18.59 -5.83
CA ARG A 232 5.75 18.33 -5.40
C ARG A 232 6.12 19.23 -4.22
N GLN A 233 6.25 18.65 -3.04
CA GLN A 233 6.79 19.33 -1.85
C GLN A 233 8.30 19.59 -1.98
N LEU A 234 9.01 18.62 -2.59
CA LEU A 234 10.40 18.72 -2.99
C LEU A 234 10.53 18.46 -4.50
N PRO A 235 11.52 19.07 -5.20
CA PRO A 235 11.81 18.77 -6.60
C PRO A 235 12.13 17.27 -6.82
N ALA A 236 11.80 16.77 -8.01
CA ALA A 236 12.11 15.39 -8.38
C ALA A 236 13.64 15.14 -8.43
N ASP A 237 14.06 13.99 -7.92
CA ASP A 237 15.45 13.52 -7.89
C ASP A 237 15.63 12.31 -8.81
N TYR A 238 15.90 12.60 -10.08
CA TYR A 238 16.15 11.61 -11.14
C TYR A 238 17.64 11.58 -11.51
N ALA A 239 18.16 10.41 -11.87
CA ALA A 239 19.59 10.22 -12.16
C ALA A 239 20.10 11.03 -13.37
N ASP A 240 19.20 11.39 -14.29
CA ASP A 240 19.47 12.28 -15.42
C ASP A 240 18.84 13.67 -15.27
N GLY A 241 18.28 13.98 -14.10
CA GLY A 241 17.53 15.20 -13.82
C GLY A 241 16.18 15.30 -14.55
N VAL A 242 15.78 14.27 -15.32
CA VAL A 242 14.57 14.28 -16.14
C VAL A 242 13.63 13.13 -15.76
N SER A 243 14.00 11.88 -16.01
CA SER A 243 13.10 10.75 -15.75
C SER A 243 13.76 9.40 -15.53
N SER A 244 15.09 9.29 -15.59
CA SER A 244 15.76 8.03 -15.29
C SER A 244 15.71 7.75 -13.77
N PRO A 245 15.30 6.55 -13.33
CA PRO A 245 15.18 6.22 -11.91
C PRO A 245 16.43 6.59 -11.11
N LYS A 246 16.22 6.94 -9.83
CA LYS A 246 17.27 7.39 -8.92
C LYS A 246 18.42 6.38 -8.80
N VAL A 247 19.64 6.91 -8.65
CA VAL A 247 20.89 6.18 -8.36
C VAL A 247 21.41 6.58 -6.98
N ALA A 248 22.40 5.85 -6.47
CA ALA A 248 23.08 6.20 -5.23
C ALA A 248 23.83 7.54 -5.37
N SER A 249 24.15 8.15 -4.24
CA SER A 249 24.87 9.43 -4.13
C SER A 249 26.25 9.43 -4.80
N ASP A 250 26.90 8.26 -4.89
CA ASP A 250 28.17 8.05 -5.62
C ASP A 250 27.98 7.79 -7.14
N GLY A 251 26.75 7.80 -7.63
CA GLY A 251 26.38 7.51 -9.01
C GLY A 251 26.24 6.02 -9.35
N SER A 252 26.47 5.12 -8.40
CA SER A 252 26.28 3.68 -8.59
C SER A 252 24.82 3.24 -8.40
N SER A 253 24.51 1.98 -8.70
CA SER A 253 23.17 1.44 -8.46
C SER A 253 22.82 1.40 -6.97
N LEU A 254 21.59 1.79 -6.62
CA LEU A 254 21.02 1.52 -5.30
C LEU A 254 20.84 0.01 -5.08
N PRO A 255 20.83 -0.48 -3.83
CA PRO A 255 20.50 -1.87 -3.52
C PRO A 255 19.15 -2.27 -4.11
N ALA A 256 19.01 -3.53 -4.54
CA ALA A 256 17.75 -4.02 -5.10
C ALA A 256 16.61 -3.83 -4.08
N ALA A 257 15.43 -3.40 -4.53
CA ALA A 257 14.30 -3.15 -3.64
C ALA A 257 13.90 -4.39 -2.82
N ARG A 258 14.14 -5.59 -3.38
CA ARG A 258 13.94 -6.87 -2.69
C ARG A 258 14.93 -7.13 -1.57
N ASP A 259 16.19 -6.78 -1.78
CA ASP A 259 17.21 -6.91 -0.74
C ASP A 259 16.91 -5.92 0.41
N VAL A 260 16.46 -4.70 0.09
CA VAL A 260 16.00 -3.72 1.10
C VAL A 260 14.80 -4.26 1.88
N SER A 261 13.81 -4.81 1.19
CA SER A 261 12.61 -5.39 1.80
C SER A 261 12.96 -6.52 2.77
N THR A 262 13.80 -7.47 2.36
CA THR A 262 14.13 -8.64 3.19
C THR A 262 15.16 -8.34 4.29
N THR A 263 16.02 -7.34 4.07
CA THR A 263 17.08 -6.98 5.03
C THR A 263 16.57 -6.03 6.09
N VAL A 264 16.01 -4.88 5.69
CA VAL A 264 15.62 -3.79 6.61
C VAL A 264 14.24 -4.06 7.19
N HIS A 265 13.23 -4.20 6.34
CA HIS A 265 11.85 -4.37 6.78
C HIS A 265 11.67 -5.75 7.42
N ARG A 266 11.16 -5.79 8.65
CA ARG A 266 11.02 -7.03 9.39
C ARG A 266 9.70 -7.72 9.03
N PRO A 267 9.67 -9.07 8.94
CA PRO A 267 8.42 -9.82 8.75
C PRO A 267 7.44 -9.71 9.92
N ALA A 268 7.90 -9.22 11.08
CA ALA A 268 7.09 -9.04 12.27
C ALA A 268 7.61 -7.83 13.06
N TYR A 269 6.75 -6.82 13.16
CA TYR A 269 6.78 -5.92 14.30
C TYR A 269 5.61 -6.29 15.22
N ARG A 270 5.75 -5.91 16.50
CA ARG A 270 4.85 -6.31 17.58
C ARG A 270 3.39 -5.98 17.25
N ASP A 271 2.49 -6.85 17.68
CA ASP A 271 1.05 -6.57 17.68
C ASP A 271 0.84 -5.34 18.57
N ASP A 272 0.24 -4.27 18.05
CA ASP A 272 -0.20 -3.17 18.90
C ASP A 272 -1.66 -3.47 19.31
N PRO A 273 -1.90 -3.82 20.59
CA PRO A 273 -3.24 -4.19 21.05
C PRO A 273 -4.24 -3.03 20.98
N LYS A 274 -3.80 -1.79 20.71
CA LYS A 274 -4.67 -0.60 20.64
C LYS A 274 -5.40 -0.46 19.32
N PHE A 275 -4.97 -1.15 18.26
CA PHE A 275 -5.50 -0.92 16.90
C PHE A 275 -6.02 -2.19 16.24
N THR A 276 -7.07 -2.01 15.44
CA THR A 276 -7.74 -3.10 14.72
C THR A 276 -7.46 -2.98 13.23
N VAL A 277 -7.58 -4.09 12.50
CA VAL A 277 -7.42 -4.11 11.03
C VAL A 277 -8.36 -3.12 10.34
N MET A 278 -9.50 -2.78 10.95
CA MET A 278 -10.39 -1.74 10.44
C MET A 278 -9.69 -0.39 10.24
N LEU A 279 -8.69 -0.04 11.06
CA LEU A 279 -7.88 1.17 10.84
C LEU A 279 -7.18 1.14 9.48
N ALA A 280 -6.53 0.03 9.15
CA ALA A 280 -5.86 -0.15 7.87
C ALA A 280 -6.84 -0.21 6.69
N VAL A 281 -8.00 -0.87 6.89
CA VAL A 281 -9.05 -0.98 5.87
C VAL A 281 -9.68 0.39 5.58
N TRP A 282 -9.95 1.20 6.61
CA TRP A 282 -10.43 2.58 6.43
C TRP A 282 -9.38 3.45 5.75
N GLY A 283 -8.11 3.33 6.16
CA GLY A 283 -7.00 4.03 5.52
C GLY A 283 -6.89 3.73 4.03
N GLN A 284 -7.03 2.44 3.63
CA GLN A 284 -7.07 2.04 2.23
C GLN A 284 -8.30 2.59 1.49
N PHE A 285 -9.48 2.51 2.09
CA PHE A 285 -10.71 3.03 1.49
C PHE A 285 -10.63 4.55 1.26
N LEU A 286 -10.03 5.28 2.20
CA LEU A 286 -9.77 6.71 2.11
C LEU A 286 -8.68 7.03 1.07
N ASP A 287 -7.58 6.27 1.02
CA ASP A 287 -6.55 6.42 -0.01
C ASP A 287 -7.16 6.31 -1.41
N HIS A 288 -8.07 5.36 -1.60
CA HIS A 288 -8.71 5.13 -2.90
C HIS A 288 -9.66 6.26 -3.31
N ASP A 289 -10.12 7.08 -2.36
CA ASP A 289 -10.94 8.27 -2.64
C ASP A 289 -10.11 9.43 -3.19
N ILE A 290 -8.83 9.54 -2.77
CA ILE A 290 -8.01 10.72 -3.02
C ILE A 290 -6.77 10.44 -3.91
N THR A 291 -6.37 9.17 -4.06
CA THR A 291 -5.21 8.77 -4.87
C THR A 291 -5.51 7.60 -5.82
N ALA A 292 -5.04 7.73 -7.05
CA ALA A 292 -5.05 6.66 -8.05
C ALA A 292 -3.95 6.90 -9.10
N THR A 293 -2.71 6.51 -8.79
CA THR A 293 -1.56 6.66 -9.71
C THR A 293 -1.76 5.88 -10.99
N ALA A 294 -1.75 6.56 -12.14
CA ALA A 294 -1.81 5.90 -13.45
C ALA A 294 -0.55 5.05 -13.71
N LEU A 295 -0.70 3.84 -14.25
CA LEU A 295 0.40 3.03 -14.76
C LEU A 295 0.55 3.09 -16.28
N THR A 296 1.76 2.88 -16.78
CA THR A 296 1.93 2.62 -18.22
C THR A 296 1.28 1.27 -18.57
N THR A 297 0.47 1.27 -19.63
CA THR A 297 -0.23 0.08 -20.14
C THR A 297 0.23 -0.22 -21.56
N GLY A 298 0.14 -1.49 -21.97
CA GLY A 298 0.36 -1.88 -23.35
C GLY A 298 -0.81 -1.55 -24.28
N ALA A 299 -0.71 -1.99 -25.53
CA ALA A 299 -1.65 -1.67 -26.58
C ALA A 299 -3.09 -2.06 -26.20
N GLY A 300 -4.01 -1.10 -26.24
CA GLY A 300 -5.41 -1.30 -25.86
C GLY A 300 -5.64 -1.50 -24.36
N GLY A 301 -4.72 -1.05 -23.49
CA GLY A 301 -4.84 -1.18 -22.04
C GLY A 301 -4.44 -2.56 -21.49
N LYS A 302 -3.72 -3.36 -22.30
CA LYS A 302 -3.22 -4.67 -21.87
C LYS A 302 -2.10 -4.55 -20.85
N THR A 303 -1.95 -5.57 -20.01
CA THR A 303 -0.78 -5.71 -19.12
C THR A 303 0.51 -5.80 -19.92
N LEU A 304 1.62 -5.31 -19.39
CA LEU A 304 2.96 -5.50 -19.96
C LEU A 304 3.77 -6.46 -19.09
N SER A 305 4.47 -7.41 -19.72
CA SER A 305 5.55 -8.14 -19.05
C SER A 305 6.87 -7.38 -19.22
N CYS A 306 7.56 -7.19 -18.11
CA CYS A 306 8.85 -6.53 -17.96
C CYS A 306 9.98 -7.49 -17.59
N CYS A 307 9.64 -8.70 -17.13
CA CYS A 307 10.62 -9.74 -16.85
C CYS A 307 10.98 -10.58 -18.09
N ASP A 308 10.21 -10.50 -19.19
CA ASP A 308 10.53 -11.22 -20.43
C ASP A 308 11.75 -10.58 -21.14
N PRO A 309 12.91 -11.29 -21.24
CA PRO A 309 14.11 -10.77 -21.87
C PRO A 309 13.92 -10.41 -23.36
N ALA A 310 12.91 -10.99 -24.03
CA ALA A 310 12.61 -10.73 -25.43
C ALA A 310 11.90 -9.39 -25.67
N THR A 311 11.35 -8.76 -24.62
CA THR A 311 10.59 -7.50 -24.74
C THR A 311 11.12 -6.43 -23.78
N LYS A 312 12.27 -5.84 -24.12
CA LYS A 312 12.82 -4.67 -23.41
C LYS A 312 12.02 -3.41 -23.72
N HIS A 313 10.94 -3.19 -22.97
CA HIS A 313 10.11 -2.00 -23.09
C HIS A 313 10.70 -0.81 -22.28
N PRO A 314 10.71 0.44 -22.80
CA PRO A 314 11.37 1.58 -22.14
C PRO A 314 10.75 1.99 -20.79
N GLU A 315 9.50 1.61 -20.55
CA GLU A 315 8.79 1.87 -19.27
C GLU A 315 8.85 0.67 -18.30
N CYS A 316 9.65 -0.36 -18.60
CA CYS A 316 9.90 -1.46 -17.68
C CYS A 316 10.99 -1.11 -16.68
N TYR A 317 10.70 -1.35 -15.40
CA TYR A 317 11.67 -1.16 -14.32
C TYR A 317 11.54 -2.28 -13.28
N PRO A 318 11.73 -3.55 -13.71
CA PRO A 318 11.51 -4.71 -12.86
C PRO A 318 12.33 -4.66 -11.58
N VAL A 319 11.82 -5.30 -10.53
CA VAL A 319 12.60 -5.52 -9.31
C VAL A 319 13.52 -6.72 -9.55
N GLU A 320 14.82 -6.48 -9.52
CA GLU A 320 15.83 -7.52 -9.62
C GLU A 320 15.79 -8.40 -8.36
N LEU A 321 15.86 -9.72 -8.55
CA LEU A 321 15.88 -10.69 -7.46
C LEU A 321 17.26 -11.34 -7.39
N SER A 322 17.86 -11.29 -6.20
CA SER A 322 19.14 -11.93 -5.93
C SER A 322 19.04 -13.45 -6.10
N LYS A 323 20.13 -14.08 -6.54
CA LYS A 323 20.23 -15.55 -6.57
C LYS A 323 20.14 -16.18 -5.17
N ASN A 324 20.46 -15.40 -4.14
CA ASN A 324 20.40 -15.82 -2.75
C ASN A 324 19.05 -15.51 -2.09
N ASP A 325 18.03 -15.08 -2.85
CA ASP A 325 16.70 -14.86 -2.31
C ASP A 325 16.05 -16.19 -1.93
N THR A 326 16.02 -16.47 -0.63
CA THR A 326 15.53 -17.73 -0.06
C THR A 326 14.07 -18.08 -0.42
N TYR A 327 13.26 -17.11 -0.85
CA TYR A 327 11.89 -17.32 -1.28
C TYR A 327 11.83 -17.58 -2.79
N TYR A 328 12.36 -16.66 -3.61
CA TYR A 328 12.21 -16.73 -5.07
C TYR A 328 13.15 -17.74 -5.75
N GLU A 329 14.29 -18.08 -5.13
CA GLU A 329 15.22 -19.09 -5.64
C GLU A 329 14.52 -20.45 -5.85
N LYS A 330 13.64 -20.83 -4.91
CA LYS A 330 12.85 -22.09 -4.95
C LYS A 330 11.98 -22.21 -6.19
N TYR A 331 11.65 -21.07 -6.81
CA TYR A 331 10.79 -20.99 -7.99
C TYR A 331 11.57 -20.69 -9.28
N GLY A 332 12.89 -20.53 -9.20
CA GLY A 332 13.74 -20.21 -10.36
C GLY A 332 13.46 -18.84 -10.97
N VAL A 333 12.98 -17.88 -10.17
CA VAL A 333 12.59 -16.54 -10.62
C VAL A 333 13.67 -15.54 -10.27
N THR A 334 14.09 -14.73 -11.25
CA THR A 334 15.16 -13.73 -11.09
C THR A 334 14.66 -12.28 -11.20
N CYS A 335 13.36 -12.09 -11.39
CA CYS A 335 12.74 -10.79 -11.65
C CYS A 335 11.31 -10.77 -11.14
N MET A 336 10.93 -9.68 -10.49
CA MET A 336 9.53 -9.37 -10.18
C MET A 336 9.01 -8.25 -11.08
N GLU A 337 7.83 -8.48 -11.65
CA GLU A 337 7.19 -7.59 -12.63
C GLU A 337 6.93 -6.20 -12.04
N PHE A 338 7.48 -5.17 -12.68
CA PHE A 338 7.24 -3.78 -12.31
C PHE A 338 7.28 -2.88 -13.55
N ILE A 339 6.19 -2.12 -13.75
CA ILE A 339 6.06 -1.12 -14.80
C ILE A 339 6.02 0.27 -14.15
N ARG A 340 6.68 1.22 -14.77
CA ARG A 340 6.68 2.62 -14.36
C ARG A 340 5.29 3.27 -14.43
N SER A 341 5.04 4.15 -13.48
CA SER A 341 3.83 4.98 -13.44
C SER A 341 3.77 5.85 -14.68
N ALA A 342 2.60 5.99 -15.30
CA ALA A 342 2.42 6.78 -16.50
C ALA A 342 2.77 8.26 -16.25
N PRO A 343 3.51 8.92 -17.17
CA PRO A 343 3.86 10.32 -17.01
C PRO A 343 2.62 11.21 -17.18
N ALA A 344 2.56 12.30 -16.41
CA ALA A 344 1.50 13.31 -16.47
C ALA A 344 1.90 14.46 -17.42
N PRO A 345 0.96 15.00 -18.21
CA PRO A 345 1.28 16.13 -19.08
C PRO A 345 1.47 17.41 -18.26
N THR A 346 2.63 18.03 -18.38
CA THR A 346 2.93 19.36 -17.81
C THR A 346 2.93 20.47 -18.86
N CYS A 347 2.91 20.07 -20.14
CA CYS A 347 3.08 20.91 -21.33
C CYS A 347 4.31 21.82 -21.29
N ALA A 348 5.33 21.43 -20.53
CA ALA A 348 6.62 22.08 -20.48
C ALA A 348 7.73 21.04 -20.61
N LEU A 349 8.92 21.46 -21.02
CA LEU A 349 10.11 20.65 -20.80
C LEU A 349 10.45 20.61 -19.31
N GLY A 350 10.97 19.50 -18.81
CA GLY A 350 11.34 19.36 -17.40
C GLY A 350 11.30 17.94 -16.88
N PRO A 351 11.44 17.77 -15.56
CA PRO A 351 11.34 16.46 -14.91
C PRO A 351 9.97 15.80 -15.12
N ARG A 352 9.98 14.47 -15.13
CA ARG A 352 8.78 13.63 -15.22
C ARG A 352 7.91 13.81 -13.98
N GLU A 353 6.62 13.99 -14.21
CA GLU A 353 5.60 13.97 -13.16
C GLU A 353 4.66 12.78 -13.34
N GLN A 354 4.07 12.28 -12.25
CA GLN A 354 3.09 11.19 -12.29
C GLN A 354 1.67 11.73 -12.09
N MET A 355 0.71 11.02 -12.64
CA MET A 355 -0.67 11.48 -12.73
C MET A 355 -1.57 10.84 -11.67
N ASN A 356 -2.34 11.68 -10.98
CA ASN A 356 -3.48 11.24 -10.18
C ASN A 356 -4.73 11.15 -11.07
N GLN A 357 -5.41 10.01 -11.08
CA GLN A 357 -6.60 9.81 -11.91
C GLN A 357 -7.91 10.24 -11.23
N VAL A 358 -7.89 10.45 -9.91
CA VAL A 358 -9.06 10.83 -9.10
C VAL A 358 -8.92 12.24 -8.55
N SER A 359 -10.02 12.83 -8.08
CA SER A 359 -9.99 14.11 -7.35
C SER A 359 -9.18 13.95 -6.06
N SER A 360 -8.63 15.05 -5.56
CA SER A 360 -7.88 15.01 -4.28
C SER A 360 -8.79 15.09 -3.06
N PHE A 361 -10.06 15.44 -3.23
CA PHE A 361 -10.97 15.73 -2.12
C PHE A 361 -11.54 14.44 -1.52
N ILE A 362 -11.78 14.47 -0.21
CA ILE A 362 -12.57 13.43 0.47
C ILE A 362 -14.05 13.71 0.14
N ASP A 363 -14.47 13.27 -1.04
CA ASP A 363 -15.76 13.56 -1.65
C ASP A 363 -16.59 12.31 -1.96
N GLY A 364 -16.10 11.13 -1.57
CA GLY A 364 -16.76 9.86 -1.79
C GLY A 364 -16.72 9.39 -3.25
N SER A 365 -15.84 9.92 -4.10
CA SER A 365 -15.54 9.38 -5.43
C SER A 365 -15.30 7.86 -5.42
N VAL A 366 -14.77 7.31 -4.33
CA VAL A 366 -14.63 5.85 -4.11
C VAL A 366 -15.98 5.09 -4.14
N VAL A 367 -17.09 5.78 -3.86
CA VAL A 367 -18.48 5.30 -3.97
C VAL A 367 -19.13 5.78 -5.28
N TYR A 368 -18.91 7.04 -5.66
CA TYR A 368 -19.68 7.73 -6.71
C TYR A 368 -19.03 7.78 -8.09
N GLY A 369 -17.76 7.41 -8.19
CA GLY A 369 -16.95 7.51 -9.40
C GLY A 369 -16.27 8.87 -9.54
N ASN A 370 -15.17 8.86 -10.30
CA ASN A 370 -14.37 10.04 -10.67
C ASN A 370 -14.62 10.53 -12.11
N THR A 371 -15.62 9.96 -12.79
CA THR A 371 -16.07 10.42 -14.11
C THR A 371 -17.59 10.49 -14.16
N VAL A 372 -18.14 11.43 -14.94
CA VAL A 372 -19.60 11.57 -15.13
C VAL A 372 -20.20 10.27 -15.68
N GLN A 373 -19.48 9.58 -16.56
CA GLN A 373 -19.91 8.31 -17.16
C GLN A 373 -20.04 7.20 -16.11
N LEU A 374 -19.05 7.03 -15.24
CA LEU A 374 -19.09 6.04 -14.17
C LEU A 374 -20.18 6.38 -13.15
N SER A 375 -20.25 7.64 -12.71
CA SER A 375 -21.29 8.12 -11.78
C SER A 375 -22.70 7.84 -12.29
N ARG A 376 -22.98 8.11 -13.57
CA ARG A 376 -24.28 7.78 -14.19
C ARG A 376 -24.53 6.27 -14.28
N THR A 377 -23.49 5.48 -14.55
CA THR A 377 -23.61 4.02 -14.64
C THR A 377 -24.02 3.41 -13.30
N LEU A 378 -23.53 3.97 -12.19
CA LEU A 378 -23.82 3.52 -10.83
C LEU A 378 -25.21 3.94 -10.31
N ARG A 379 -25.92 4.85 -11.00
CA ARG A 379 -27.22 5.38 -10.57
C ARG A 379 -28.41 4.65 -11.17
N THR A 380 -29.49 4.56 -10.40
CA THR A 380 -30.80 4.08 -10.89
C THR A 380 -31.58 5.16 -11.64
N PHE A 381 -31.30 6.43 -11.33
CA PHE A 381 -32.15 7.58 -11.72
C PHE A 381 -33.59 7.49 -11.21
N GLN A 382 -33.77 6.80 -10.08
CA GLN A 382 -35.03 6.71 -9.36
C GLN A 382 -34.79 6.94 -7.86
N GLY A 383 -35.49 7.94 -7.29
CA GLY A 383 -35.41 8.27 -5.86
C GLY A 383 -34.00 8.63 -5.38
N GLY A 384 -33.14 9.12 -6.27
CA GLY A 384 -31.75 9.45 -6.02
C GLY A 384 -30.83 8.27 -5.77
N LYS A 385 -31.27 7.01 -5.97
CA LYS A 385 -30.56 5.80 -5.50
C LYS A 385 -29.42 5.34 -6.41
N LEU A 386 -28.43 4.69 -5.80
CA LEU A 386 -27.44 3.86 -6.48
C LEU A 386 -28.02 2.49 -6.85
N LYS A 387 -27.56 1.93 -7.96
CA LYS A 387 -27.88 0.57 -8.40
C LYS A 387 -27.32 -0.42 -7.39
N MET A 388 -28.12 -1.44 -7.10
CA MET A 388 -27.73 -2.61 -6.31
C MET A 388 -28.07 -3.87 -7.11
N SER A 389 -27.30 -4.93 -6.93
CA SER A 389 -27.72 -6.27 -7.37
C SER A 389 -28.46 -6.97 -6.24
N LEU A 390 -29.43 -7.81 -6.56
CA LEU A 390 -30.14 -8.63 -5.58
C LEU A 390 -29.58 -10.05 -5.61
N SER A 391 -29.17 -10.55 -4.45
CA SER A 391 -28.85 -11.96 -4.30
C SER A 391 -30.13 -12.81 -4.36
N PRO A 392 -30.03 -14.13 -4.62
CA PRO A 392 -31.21 -15.02 -4.66
C PRO A 392 -32.07 -15.01 -3.39
N ASP A 393 -31.48 -14.67 -2.25
CA ASP A 393 -32.13 -14.52 -0.95
C ASP A 393 -32.55 -13.08 -0.62
N GLY A 394 -32.55 -12.17 -1.61
CA GLY A 394 -33.13 -10.83 -1.50
C GLY A 394 -32.22 -9.77 -0.84
N ARG A 395 -30.93 -10.03 -0.63
CA ARG A 395 -30.00 -9.04 -0.09
C ARG A 395 -29.44 -8.15 -1.20
N GLU A 396 -29.26 -6.87 -0.90
CA GLU A 396 -28.62 -5.93 -1.81
C GLU A 396 -27.10 -6.08 -1.78
N LEU A 397 -26.48 -6.41 -2.90
CA LEU A 397 -25.03 -6.37 -3.12
C LEU A 397 -24.70 -5.22 -4.08
N LEU A 398 -23.41 -4.91 -4.22
CA LEU A 398 -22.96 -3.95 -5.23
C LEU A 398 -23.36 -4.41 -6.64
N PRO A 399 -23.45 -3.51 -7.63
CA PRO A 399 -23.63 -3.90 -9.03
C PRO A 399 -22.57 -4.90 -9.48
N ILE A 400 -22.94 -5.85 -10.34
CA ILE A 400 -22.00 -6.87 -10.85
C ILE A 400 -21.15 -6.34 -12.01
N SER A 401 -19.89 -6.73 -12.04
CA SER A 401 -18.96 -6.57 -13.15
C SER A 401 -18.96 -7.85 -13.98
N THR A 402 -19.23 -7.72 -15.28
CA THR A 402 -19.09 -8.82 -16.24
C THR A 402 -17.81 -8.71 -17.08
N ASP A 403 -16.89 -7.78 -16.74
CA ASP A 403 -15.61 -7.63 -17.45
C ASP A 403 -14.70 -8.83 -17.12
N PRO A 404 -14.37 -9.69 -18.10
CA PRO A 404 -13.48 -10.83 -17.86
C PRO A 404 -12.01 -10.44 -17.69
N ASN A 405 -11.70 -9.14 -17.69
CA ASN A 405 -10.35 -8.58 -17.55
C ASN A 405 -10.23 -7.64 -16.34
N ASP A 406 -11.16 -7.66 -15.40
CA ASP A 406 -11.09 -6.84 -14.16
C ASP A 406 -10.15 -7.39 -13.08
N GLY A 407 -9.40 -8.46 -13.39
CA GLY A 407 -8.45 -9.10 -12.47
C GLY A 407 -9.11 -9.95 -11.37
N CYS A 408 -10.43 -9.88 -11.24
CA CYS A 408 -11.18 -10.54 -10.20
C CYS A 408 -12.04 -11.69 -10.76
N ASN A 409 -12.76 -11.47 -11.87
CA ASN A 409 -13.72 -12.42 -12.44
C ASN A 409 -13.07 -13.76 -12.83
N ARG A 410 -13.76 -14.87 -12.51
CA ARG A 410 -13.29 -16.24 -12.75
C ARG A 410 -14.38 -17.05 -13.44
N GLU A 411 -14.02 -17.82 -14.46
CA GLU A 411 -14.97 -18.65 -15.22
C GLU A 411 -15.78 -19.59 -14.31
N GLU A 412 -15.11 -20.21 -13.33
CA GLU A 412 -15.75 -21.10 -12.34
C GLU A 412 -16.80 -20.38 -11.48
N GLU A 413 -16.53 -19.13 -11.10
CA GLU A 413 -17.42 -18.34 -10.24
C GLU A 413 -18.58 -17.76 -11.05
N ASN A 414 -18.30 -17.30 -12.26
CA ASN A 414 -19.31 -16.83 -13.21
C ASN A 414 -20.31 -17.97 -13.55
N ALA A 415 -19.83 -19.22 -13.68
CA ALA A 415 -20.69 -20.38 -13.88
C ALA A 415 -21.64 -20.66 -12.70
N LYS A 416 -21.28 -20.20 -11.49
CA LYS A 416 -22.12 -20.24 -10.28
C LYS A 416 -23.00 -19.00 -10.12
N GLY A 417 -23.02 -18.10 -11.12
CA GLY A 417 -23.74 -16.82 -11.07
C GLY A 417 -23.12 -15.80 -10.11
N ARG A 418 -21.85 -15.98 -9.71
CA ARG A 418 -21.12 -15.06 -8.84
C ARG A 418 -20.11 -14.26 -9.66
N TYR A 419 -20.12 -12.95 -9.46
CA TYR A 419 -19.32 -12.01 -10.24
C TYR A 419 -18.55 -11.08 -9.29
N CYS A 420 -17.60 -10.35 -9.84
CA CYS A 420 -16.99 -9.23 -9.13
C CYS A 420 -17.92 -8.02 -9.12
N PHE A 421 -17.59 -7.00 -8.33
CA PHE A 421 -18.46 -5.84 -8.14
C PHE A 421 -17.95 -4.59 -8.86
N ILE A 422 -18.87 -3.70 -9.24
CA ILE A 422 -18.58 -2.35 -9.74
C ILE A 422 -18.87 -1.37 -8.61
N ALA A 423 -17.95 -0.42 -8.39
CA ALA A 423 -18.11 0.70 -7.47
C ALA A 423 -17.55 1.99 -8.10
N GLY A 424 -17.44 3.06 -7.32
CA GLY A 424 -16.82 4.31 -7.75
C GLY A 424 -15.33 4.20 -8.05
N ASP A 425 -14.64 3.26 -7.41
CA ASP A 425 -13.22 2.98 -7.63
C ASP A 425 -12.98 1.58 -8.24
N LEU A 426 -11.99 1.48 -9.13
CA LEU A 426 -11.66 0.24 -9.85
C LEU A 426 -11.03 -0.84 -8.94
N ARG A 427 -10.48 -0.45 -7.78
CA ARG A 427 -9.82 -1.36 -6.83
C ARG A 427 -10.78 -1.94 -5.79
N ALA A 428 -12.09 -1.69 -5.91
CA ALA A 428 -13.08 -2.11 -4.91
C ALA A 428 -13.06 -3.62 -4.59
N ASN A 429 -12.58 -4.46 -5.51
CA ASN A 429 -12.47 -5.91 -5.33
C ASN A 429 -11.09 -6.39 -4.85
N GLU A 430 -10.16 -5.48 -4.54
CA GLU A 430 -8.77 -5.85 -4.21
C GLU A 430 -8.70 -6.79 -3.00
N ASN A 431 -9.50 -6.54 -1.95
CA ASN A 431 -9.68 -7.45 -0.83
C ASN A 431 -11.11 -7.38 -0.27
N LEU A 432 -11.51 -8.44 0.43
CA LEU A 432 -12.88 -8.59 0.95
C LEU A 432 -13.32 -7.48 1.91
N HIS A 433 -12.43 -6.98 2.78
CA HIS A 433 -12.78 -5.93 3.74
C HIS A 433 -13.03 -4.60 3.03
N LEU A 434 -12.20 -4.27 2.04
CA LEU A 434 -12.40 -3.10 1.19
C LEU A 434 -13.74 -3.18 0.44
N THR A 435 -14.03 -4.32 -0.22
CA THR A 435 -15.33 -4.53 -0.90
C THR A 435 -16.51 -4.37 0.06
N SER A 436 -16.35 -4.82 1.30
CA SER A 436 -17.36 -4.70 2.35
C SER A 436 -17.64 -3.24 2.71
N LEU A 437 -16.63 -2.37 2.78
CA LEU A 437 -16.82 -0.93 2.98
C LEU A 437 -17.50 -0.26 1.80
N HIS A 438 -17.13 -0.60 0.56
CA HIS A 438 -17.85 -0.10 -0.63
C HIS A 438 -19.34 -0.46 -0.58
N LEU A 439 -19.66 -1.72 -0.23
CA LEU A 439 -21.04 -2.17 -0.10
C LEU A 439 -21.78 -1.44 1.03
N LEU A 440 -21.13 -1.27 2.19
CA LEU A 440 -21.70 -0.56 3.33
C LEU A 440 -22.06 0.88 2.96
N MET A 441 -21.16 1.60 2.30
CA MET A 441 -21.37 3.00 1.93
C MET A 441 -22.40 3.17 0.81
N ALA A 442 -22.47 2.23 -0.14
CA ALA A 442 -23.52 2.23 -1.17
C ALA A 442 -24.92 1.98 -0.56
N ARG A 443 -25.03 1.06 0.40
CA ARG A 443 -26.29 0.85 1.15
C ARG A 443 -26.65 2.07 2.00
N GLN A 444 -25.67 2.68 2.67
CA GLN A 444 -25.87 3.91 3.45
C GLN A 444 -26.41 5.04 2.58
N HIS A 445 -25.90 5.20 1.35
CA HIS A 445 -26.47 6.13 0.38
C HIS A 445 -27.96 5.82 0.13
N ASN A 446 -28.32 4.59 -0.23
CA ASN A 446 -29.72 4.25 -0.55
C ASN A 446 -30.68 4.42 0.64
N ILE A 447 -30.21 4.14 1.87
CA ILE A 447 -30.97 4.39 3.11
C ILE A 447 -31.24 5.90 3.28
N LEU A 448 -30.21 6.73 3.09
CA LEU A 448 -30.34 8.18 3.21
C LEU A 448 -31.20 8.78 2.09
N ALA A 449 -31.02 8.32 0.86
CA ALA A 449 -31.81 8.75 -0.29
C ALA A 449 -33.30 8.50 -0.07
N GLN A 450 -33.67 7.30 0.42
CA GLN A 450 -35.07 7.00 0.76
C GLN A 450 -35.60 7.93 1.85
N LYS A 451 -34.83 8.16 2.92
CA LYS A 451 -35.26 9.08 3.99
C LYS A 451 -35.44 10.51 3.50
N LEU A 452 -34.59 10.98 2.58
CA LEU A 452 -34.71 12.31 2.00
C LEU A 452 -35.90 12.43 1.05
N ASP A 453 -36.18 11.38 0.27
CA ASP A 453 -37.37 11.26 -0.58
C ASP A 453 -38.66 11.31 0.26
N ASP A 454 -38.71 10.53 1.36
CA ASP A 454 -39.85 10.51 2.29
C ASP A 454 -40.08 11.88 2.97
N LEU A 455 -38.99 12.57 3.34
CA LEU A 455 -39.04 13.88 3.98
C LEU A 455 -39.34 15.02 3.01
N ASN A 456 -38.93 14.89 1.74
CA ASN A 456 -39.06 15.93 0.73
C ASN A 456 -39.66 15.36 -0.58
N PRO A 457 -40.97 15.04 -0.60
CA PRO A 457 -41.59 14.38 -1.76
C PRO A 457 -41.54 15.17 -3.08
N ASP A 458 -41.31 16.49 -3.00
CA ASP A 458 -41.21 17.38 -4.17
C ASP A 458 -39.79 17.45 -4.75
N TRP A 459 -38.79 16.84 -4.10
CA TRP A 459 -37.42 16.85 -4.62
C TRP A 459 -37.27 15.94 -5.83
N SER A 460 -36.51 16.41 -6.82
CA SER A 460 -36.15 15.58 -7.98
C SER A 460 -35.15 14.49 -7.62
N ASP A 461 -35.07 13.44 -8.45
CA ASP A 461 -34.04 12.39 -8.36
C ASP A 461 -32.63 12.96 -8.23
N GLU A 462 -32.31 13.97 -9.05
CA GLU A 462 -30.98 14.60 -9.04
C GLU A 462 -30.70 15.31 -7.72
N GLN A 463 -31.69 16.03 -7.18
CA GLN A 463 -31.55 16.73 -5.92
C GLN A 463 -31.35 15.75 -4.76
N ILE A 464 -32.15 14.67 -4.71
CA ILE A 464 -32.00 13.61 -3.70
C ILE A 464 -30.62 12.97 -3.81
N TYR A 465 -30.17 12.62 -5.03
CA TYR A 465 -28.86 12.03 -5.25
C TYR A 465 -27.73 12.94 -4.75
N GLN A 466 -27.76 14.23 -5.10
CA GLN A 466 -26.69 15.17 -4.75
C GLN A 466 -26.67 15.50 -3.25
N GLU A 467 -27.82 15.70 -2.61
CA GLU A 467 -27.89 15.88 -1.16
C GLU A 467 -27.43 14.63 -0.41
N THR A 468 -27.83 13.44 -0.88
CA THR A 468 -27.38 12.18 -0.30
C THR A 468 -25.87 12.01 -0.45
N ARG A 469 -25.32 12.27 -1.65
CA ARG A 469 -23.89 12.25 -1.94
C ARG A 469 -23.15 13.15 -0.96
N LYS A 470 -23.59 14.40 -0.82
CA LYS A 470 -23.03 15.39 0.09
C LYS A 470 -22.99 14.91 1.55
N ILE A 471 -24.08 14.29 2.04
CA ILE A 471 -24.13 13.76 3.41
C ILE A 471 -23.15 12.60 3.59
N VAL A 472 -23.09 11.65 2.67
CA VAL A 472 -22.16 10.51 2.77
C VAL A 472 -20.71 10.97 2.70
N SER A 473 -20.38 11.92 1.82
CA SER A 473 -19.04 12.54 1.79
C SER A 473 -18.71 13.20 3.12
N ALA A 474 -19.67 13.91 3.75
CA ALA A 474 -19.51 14.49 5.08
C ALA A 474 -19.26 13.43 6.16
N GLN A 475 -19.94 12.27 6.09
CA GLN A 475 -19.70 11.15 7.00
C GLN A 475 -18.26 10.63 6.84
N MET A 476 -17.76 10.49 5.61
CA MET A 476 -16.37 10.08 5.35
C MET A 476 -15.36 11.09 5.88
N GLN A 477 -15.57 12.39 5.64
CA GLN A 477 -14.73 13.45 6.18
C GLN A 477 -14.74 13.41 7.72
N HIS A 478 -15.91 13.24 8.36
CA HIS A 478 -16.04 13.19 9.81
C HIS A 478 -15.29 11.99 10.40
N ILE A 479 -15.55 10.77 9.92
CA ILE A 479 -14.85 9.57 10.40
C ILE A 479 -13.34 9.73 10.23
N SER A 480 -12.90 10.28 9.09
CA SER A 480 -11.48 10.46 8.81
C SER A 480 -10.80 11.40 9.82
N TYR A 481 -11.42 12.54 10.15
CA TYR A 481 -10.79 13.54 11.04
C TYR A 481 -11.10 13.33 12.52
N ASN A 482 -12.20 12.66 12.85
CA ASN A 482 -12.61 12.41 14.23
C ASN A 482 -12.06 11.10 14.80
N GLU A 483 -11.92 10.07 13.97
CA GLU A 483 -11.64 8.69 14.44
C GLU A 483 -10.32 8.15 13.88
N PHE A 484 -10.01 8.44 12.62
CA PHE A 484 -8.82 7.90 11.96
C PHE A 484 -7.55 8.74 12.20
N LEU A 485 -7.57 10.05 11.91
CA LEU A 485 -6.39 10.90 12.06
C LEU A 485 -5.86 11.04 13.50
N PRO A 486 -6.69 11.13 14.55
CA PRO A 486 -6.18 11.22 15.92
C PRO A 486 -5.35 10.01 16.34
N VAL A 487 -5.68 8.82 15.83
CA VAL A 487 -4.91 7.60 16.07
C VAL A 487 -3.53 7.67 15.41
N ILE A 488 -3.45 8.28 14.23
CA ILE A 488 -2.23 8.30 13.43
C ILE A 488 -1.28 9.41 13.90
N LEU A 489 -1.82 10.61 14.07
CA LEU A 489 -1.06 11.84 14.32
C LEU A 489 -0.91 12.17 15.80
N GLY A 490 -1.76 11.59 16.65
CA GLY A 490 -1.83 11.91 18.06
C GLY A 490 -2.63 13.18 18.37
N PRO A 491 -3.10 13.32 19.63
CA PRO A 491 -3.98 14.41 20.04
C PRO A 491 -3.33 15.79 19.93
N GLU A 492 -2.04 15.89 20.24
CA GLU A 492 -1.31 17.18 20.25
C GLU A 492 -1.22 17.78 18.84
N MET A 493 -0.91 16.96 17.82
CA MET A 493 -0.92 17.38 16.42
C MET A 493 -2.32 17.75 15.96
N MET A 494 -3.34 16.96 16.32
CA MET A 494 -4.73 17.23 15.94
C MET A 494 -5.26 18.56 16.50
N GLU A 495 -4.93 18.87 17.75
CA GLU A 495 -5.35 20.09 18.43
C GLU A 495 -4.63 21.33 17.88
N ASN A 496 -3.29 21.31 17.86
CA ASN A 496 -2.50 22.48 17.47
C ASN A 496 -2.61 22.84 15.98
N LEU A 497 -2.90 21.86 15.11
CA LEU A 497 -3.14 22.11 13.69
C LEU A 497 -4.60 22.41 13.37
N GLU A 498 -5.46 22.49 14.39
CA GLU A 498 -6.90 22.71 14.32
C GLU A 498 -7.59 21.69 13.39
N MET A 499 -7.16 20.43 13.40
CA MET A 499 -7.70 19.39 12.52
C MET A 499 -8.97 18.75 13.08
N ASN A 500 -9.17 18.79 14.41
CA ASN A 500 -10.37 18.26 15.04
C ASN A 500 -11.67 18.86 14.44
N PRO A 501 -12.69 18.04 14.21
CA PRO A 501 -14.07 18.49 13.99
C PRO A 501 -14.56 19.38 15.15
N LYS A 502 -15.32 20.44 14.86
CA LYS A 502 -15.93 21.28 15.91
C LYS A 502 -17.14 20.57 16.49
N GLN A 503 -17.30 20.68 17.80
CA GLN A 503 -18.48 20.16 18.50
C GLN A 503 -19.79 20.88 18.11
N SER A 504 -19.71 22.09 17.58
CA SER A 504 -20.86 22.85 17.09
C SER A 504 -20.48 23.93 16.06
N GLY A 505 -21.48 24.39 15.29
CA GLY A 505 -21.32 25.42 14.26
C GLY A 505 -20.92 24.88 12.89
N TYR A 506 -20.38 25.75 12.04
CA TYR A 506 -19.85 25.40 10.72
C TYR A 506 -18.34 25.69 10.69
N TYR A 507 -17.62 24.92 9.89
CA TYR A 507 -16.26 25.25 9.51
C TYR A 507 -16.28 26.46 8.57
N THR A 508 -15.43 27.45 8.83
CA THR A 508 -15.31 28.70 8.06
C THR A 508 -13.87 28.98 7.67
N GLY A 509 -12.98 27.98 7.82
CA GLY A 509 -11.54 28.13 7.63
C GLY A 509 -11.07 27.91 6.19
N TYR A 510 -11.98 27.74 5.22
CA TYR A 510 -11.62 27.59 3.82
C TYR A 510 -10.71 28.73 3.36
N ASN A 511 -9.55 28.37 2.83
CA ASN A 511 -8.55 29.28 2.33
C ASN A 511 -8.24 28.96 0.86
N ALA A 512 -8.72 29.81 -0.02
CA ALA A 512 -8.54 29.65 -1.46
C ALA A 512 -7.09 29.80 -1.95
N SER A 513 -6.13 30.16 -1.08
CA SER A 513 -4.69 30.13 -1.37
C SER A 513 -4.02 28.81 -1.02
N VAL A 514 -4.73 27.88 -0.36
CA VAL A 514 -4.23 26.54 -0.05
C VAL A 514 -4.47 25.61 -1.24
N ASP A 515 -3.42 24.95 -1.70
CA ASP A 515 -3.49 23.91 -2.73
C ASP A 515 -3.81 22.55 -2.08
N PRO A 516 -5.02 21.97 -2.31
CA PRO A 516 -5.44 20.68 -1.77
C PRO A 516 -4.89 19.48 -2.56
N THR A 517 -4.16 19.70 -3.66
CA THR A 517 -3.67 18.62 -4.52
C THR A 517 -2.80 17.64 -3.72
N ILE A 518 -3.07 16.34 -3.89
CA ILE A 518 -2.27 15.27 -3.26
C ILE A 518 -0.80 15.40 -3.67
N SER A 519 0.09 15.37 -2.68
CA SER A 519 1.54 15.35 -2.93
C SER A 519 2.03 13.99 -3.39
N ASN A 520 3.07 13.99 -4.22
CA ASN A 520 3.66 12.77 -4.77
C ASN A 520 4.21 11.86 -3.65
N SER A 521 4.89 12.45 -2.66
CA SER A 521 5.38 11.80 -1.45
C SER A 521 4.25 11.13 -0.65
N PHE A 522 3.10 11.79 -0.52
CA PHE A 522 1.94 11.22 0.18
C PHE A 522 1.43 9.96 -0.52
N ALA A 523 1.11 10.04 -1.82
CA ALA A 523 0.54 8.93 -2.59
C ALA A 523 1.52 7.76 -2.80
N THR A 524 2.81 8.06 -2.83
CA THR A 524 3.85 7.09 -3.20
C THR A 524 4.53 6.45 -2.00
N SER A 525 4.57 7.14 -0.86
CA SER A 525 5.34 6.72 0.31
C SER A 525 4.56 6.90 1.61
N SER A 526 4.27 8.14 2.03
CA SER A 526 3.83 8.43 3.40
C SER A 526 2.52 7.74 3.77
N PHE A 527 1.51 7.75 2.88
CA PHE A 527 0.21 7.14 3.18
C PHE A 527 0.18 5.62 2.95
N ARG A 528 1.29 5.03 2.48
CA ARG A 528 1.45 3.59 2.33
C ARG A 528 1.91 2.89 3.62
N PHE A 529 2.03 3.62 4.73
CA PHE A 529 2.32 3.06 6.05
C PHE A 529 1.32 1.95 6.42
N ALA A 530 0.06 2.04 5.99
CA ALA A 530 -0.96 1.04 6.29
C ALA A 530 -0.59 -0.38 5.78
N HIS A 531 0.29 -0.49 4.79
CA HIS A 531 0.81 -1.79 4.33
C HIS A 531 1.65 -2.50 5.39
N THR A 532 2.19 -1.78 6.37
CA THR A 532 2.85 -2.40 7.53
C THR A 532 1.84 -2.87 8.58
N LEU A 533 0.57 -2.47 8.53
CA LEU A 533 -0.42 -2.77 9.57
C LEU A 533 -1.27 -4.03 9.30
N LEU A 534 -1.06 -4.70 8.16
CA LEU A 534 -1.91 -5.82 7.75
C LEU A 534 -1.30 -7.17 8.22
N PRO A 535 -2.02 -7.95 9.04
CA PRO A 535 -1.60 -9.29 9.42
C PRO A 535 -1.77 -10.28 8.25
N GLY A 536 -0.96 -11.33 8.25
CA GLY A 536 -1.03 -12.43 7.28
C GLY A 536 -2.23 -13.32 7.51
N LEU A 537 -2.76 -13.35 8.75
CA LEU A 537 -3.99 -14.02 9.14
C LEU A 537 -5.03 -13.00 9.61
N MET A 538 -6.22 -13.07 9.02
CA MET A 538 -7.36 -12.22 9.33
C MET A 538 -8.43 -13.06 10.04
N LYS A 539 -9.03 -12.54 11.12
CA LYS A 539 -10.17 -13.22 11.76
C LYS A 539 -11.40 -13.11 10.86
N VAL A 540 -12.22 -14.16 10.89
CA VAL A 540 -13.57 -14.18 10.35
C VAL A 540 -14.48 -14.68 11.46
N LEU A 541 -15.45 -13.86 11.89
CA LEU A 541 -16.23 -14.13 13.10
C LEU A 541 -17.73 -14.20 12.82
N SER A 542 -18.33 -15.37 13.09
CA SER A 542 -19.77 -15.59 12.95
C SER A 542 -20.59 -14.81 13.98
N SER A 543 -20.07 -14.71 15.21
CA SER A 543 -20.57 -13.84 16.29
C SER A 543 -19.45 -13.49 17.26
N ASP A 544 -19.67 -12.51 18.15
CA ASP A 544 -18.68 -12.08 19.15
C ASP A 544 -18.30 -13.20 20.14
N THR A 545 -19.15 -14.23 20.27
CA THR A 545 -18.95 -15.40 21.14
C THR A 545 -18.56 -16.67 20.39
N SER A 546 -18.42 -16.61 19.07
CA SER A 546 -18.05 -17.77 18.25
C SER A 546 -16.57 -18.11 18.36
N SER A 547 -16.21 -19.37 18.06
CA SER A 547 -14.81 -19.75 17.92
C SER A 547 -14.14 -18.94 16.82
N GLU A 548 -12.93 -18.43 17.09
CA GLU A 548 -12.18 -17.64 16.11
C GLU A 548 -11.78 -18.50 14.90
N GLU A 549 -12.27 -18.13 13.72
CA GLU A 549 -11.79 -18.66 12.44
C GLU A 549 -10.83 -17.66 11.79
N PHE A 550 -9.85 -18.17 11.05
CA PHE A 550 -8.83 -17.35 10.39
C PHE A 550 -8.76 -17.64 8.91
N VAL A 551 -8.54 -16.60 8.12
CA VAL A 551 -8.27 -16.68 6.68
C VAL A 551 -6.95 -15.97 6.40
N GLU A 552 -6.09 -16.60 5.61
CA GLU A 552 -4.87 -15.96 5.15
C GLU A 552 -5.20 -14.79 4.22
N LEU A 553 -4.57 -13.63 4.44
CA LEU A 553 -4.82 -12.39 3.68
C LEU A 553 -4.76 -12.62 2.17
N HIS A 554 -3.77 -13.39 1.70
CA HIS A 554 -3.60 -13.68 0.28
C HIS A 554 -4.78 -14.44 -0.36
N LYS A 555 -5.59 -15.17 0.44
CA LYS A 555 -6.83 -15.84 -0.01
C LYS A 555 -8.02 -14.90 -0.10
N MET A 556 -7.95 -13.74 0.57
CA MET A 556 -8.98 -12.69 0.53
C MET A 556 -8.80 -11.73 -0.65
N LEU A 557 -7.61 -11.71 -1.27
CA LEU A 557 -7.30 -10.83 -2.38
C LEU A 557 -8.08 -11.24 -3.65
N PHE A 558 -8.72 -10.27 -4.30
CA PHE A 558 -9.51 -10.48 -5.53
C PHE A 558 -10.52 -11.64 -5.39
N ASN A 559 -11.15 -11.72 -4.21
CA ASN A 559 -12.07 -12.79 -3.84
C ASN A 559 -13.30 -12.26 -3.08
N PRO A 560 -14.18 -11.50 -3.74
CA PRO A 560 -15.37 -10.93 -3.11
C PRO A 560 -16.53 -11.94 -2.98
N TYR A 561 -16.37 -13.15 -3.53
CA TYR A 561 -17.46 -14.12 -3.72
C TYR A 561 -18.11 -14.59 -2.41
N SER A 562 -17.40 -14.51 -1.29
CA SER A 562 -17.94 -14.77 0.03
C SER A 562 -19.13 -13.88 0.37
N LEU A 563 -19.22 -12.65 -0.17
CA LEU A 563 -20.36 -11.74 0.08
C LEU A 563 -21.69 -12.27 -0.49
N TYR A 564 -21.65 -13.18 -1.47
CA TYR A 564 -22.86 -13.84 -1.97
C TYR A 564 -23.49 -14.78 -0.95
N SER A 565 -22.75 -15.22 0.06
CA SER A 565 -23.26 -16.10 1.11
C SER A 565 -23.95 -15.29 2.23
N PRO A 566 -25.06 -15.77 2.81
CA PRO A 566 -25.74 -15.09 3.92
C PRO A 566 -24.80 -14.84 5.11
N GLY A 567 -24.92 -13.67 5.76
CA GLY A 567 -24.16 -13.30 6.96
C GLY A 567 -22.69 -12.91 6.76
N TYR A 568 -22.09 -13.15 5.58
CA TYR A 568 -20.65 -12.95 5.38
C TYR A 568 -20.16 -11.51 5.43
N LEU A 569 -21.01 -10.53 5.06
CA LEU A 569 -20.67 -9.12 5.21
C LEU A 569 -20.37 -8.81 6.69
N ASP A 570 -21.28 -9.20 7.57
CA ASP A 570 -21.15 -8.98 9.01
C ASP A 570 -19.95 -9.74 9.57
N MET A 571 -19.69 -10.95 9.07
CA MET A 571 -18.52 -11.74 9.48
C MET A 571 -17.20 -11.08 9.10
N ALA A 572 -17.12 -10.52 7.89
CA ALA A 572 -15.94 -9.80 7.42
C ALA A 572 -15.72 -8.51 8.22
N LEU A 573 -16.77 -7.72 8.45
CA LEU A 573 -16.67 -6.48 9.23
C LEU A 573 -16.32 -6.75 10.70
N ARG A 574 -16.96 -7.75 11.35
CA ARG A 574 -16.58 -8.18 12.71
C ARG A 574 -15.15 -8.70 12.76
N GLY A 575 -14.73 -9.43 11.74
CA GLY A 575 -13.35 -9.87 11.56
C GLY A 575 -12.36 -8.70 11.59
N ALA A 576 -12.59 -7.68 10.76
CA ALA A 576 -11.72 -6.49 10.71
C ALA A 576 -11.70 -5.69 12.03
N ILE A 577 -12.82 -5.62 12.75
CA ILE A 577 -12.92 -4.90 14.04
C ILE A 577 -12.27 -5.68 15.19
N ASN A 578 -12.25 -7.02 15.15
CA ASN A 578 -11.69 -7.85 16.23
C ASN A 578 -10.29 -8.42 15.93
N THR A 579 -9.78 -8.25 14.70
CA THR A 579 -8.40 -8.59 14.35
C THR A 579 -7.51 -7.42 14.76
N LYS A 580 -6.54 -7.69 15.65
CA LYS A 580 -5.53 -6.71 16.02
C LYS A 580 -4.60 -6.45 14.84
N VAL A 581 -4.14 -5.22 14.71
CA VAL A 581 -3.09 -4.86 13.77
C VAL A 581 -1.82 -5.61 14.15
N THR A 582 -1.23 -6.31 13.18
CA THR A 582 0.10 -6.90 13.32
C THR A 582 0.87 -6.59 12.06
N GLN A 583 2.19 -6.43 12.18
CA GLN A 583 3.03 -6.18 11.01
C GLN A 583 3.52 -7.49 10.39
N ARG A 584 2.63 -8.48 10.28
CA ARG A 584 2.94 -9.84 9.80
C ARG A 584 2.44 -10.08 8.38
N LEU A 585 2.83 -9.28 7.40
CA LEU A 585 2.28 -9.40 6.03
C LEU A 585 2.64 -10.74 5.32
N PHE A 586 3.58 -11.54 5.84
CA PHE A 586 4.26 -12.59 5.06
C PHE A 586 4.42 -13.98 5.71
N GLU A 587 3.46 -14.44 6.52
CA GLU A 587 3.42 -15.84 6.95
C GLU A 587 2.41 -16.63 6.09
N SER A 588 2.87 -17.68 5.40
CA SER A 588 1.99 -18.65 4.72
C SER A 588 1.95 -19.93 5.53
N SER A 589 0.74 -20.42 5.80
CA SER A 589 0.49 -21.74 6.36
C SER A 589 -0.23 -22.59 5.31
N VAL A 590 0.51 -23.58 4.79
CA VAL A 590 0.07 -24.69 3.93
C VAL A 590 0.12 -24.44 2.41
N GLU A 591 1.05 -25.13 1.76
CA GLU A 591 1.08 -25.34 0.31
C GLU A 591 -0.15 -26.14 -0.15
N LYS A 592 -0.99 -25.54 -1.00
CA LYS A 592 -2.00 -26.25 -1.81
C LYS A 592 -1.61 -26.22 -3.29
N PRO A 593 -1.90 -27.27 -4.08
CA PRO A 593 -1.43 -27.39 -5.47
C PRO A 593 -2.04 -26.40 -6.48
N ALA A 594 -3.04 -25.61 -6.07
CA ALA A 594 -3.78 -24.69 -6.95
C ALA A 594 -3.44 -23.20 -6.76
N ALA A 595 -2.53 -22.86 -5.83
CA ALA A 595 -2.08 -21.49 -5.63
C ALA A 595 -1.04 -21.09 -6.70
N PRO A 596 -0.94 -19.79 -7.07
CA PRO A 596 0.18 -19.32 -7.89
C PRO A 596 1.50 -19.72 -7.24
N LYS A 597 2.47 -20.17 -8.05
CA LYS A 597 3.72 -20.75 -7.56
C LYS A 597 4.46 -19.82 -6.58
N TYR A 598 4.35 -18.50 -6.73
CA TYR A 598 4.96 -17.48 -5.87
C TYR A 598 4.15 -16.18 -5.90
N GLY A 599 4.30 -15.32 -4.88
CA GLY A 599 3.63 -14.02 -4.74
C GLY A 599 4.45 -12.80 -5.19
N LEU A 600 3.91 -11.60 -5.00
CA LEU A 600 4.63 -10.33 -5.10
C LEU A 600 5.06 -9.85 -3.71
N ASP A 601 6.06 -8.97 -3.67
CA ASP A 601 6.49 -8.29 -2.44
C ASP A 601 6.09 -6.81 -2.48
N LEU A 602 5.09 -6.44 -1.68
CA LEU A 602 4.53 -5.09 -1.65
C LEU A 602 5.52 -4.03 -1.13
N VAL A 603 6.41 -4.40 -0.20
CA VAL A 603 7.46 -3.48 0.31
C VAL A 603 8.46 -3.19 -0.80
N SER A 604 8.89 -4.23 -1.52
CA SER A 604 9.74 -4.06 -2.71
C SER A 604 9.09 -3.15 -3.75
N LEU A 605 7.79 -3.34 -4.02
CA LEU A 605 7.05 -2.48 -4.96
C LEU A 605 6.97 -1.03 -4.49
N ASN A 606 6.82 -0.77 -3.19
CA ASN A 606 6.79 0.59 -2.62
C ASN A 606 8.15 1.29 -2.74
N VAL A 607 9.25 0.61 -2.38
CA VAL A 607 10.62 1.12 -2.55
C VAL A 607 10.90 1.41 -4.03
N GLN A 608 10.59 0.47 -4.92
CA GLN A 608 10.78 0.63 -6.36
C GLN A 608 9.93 1.79 -6.93
N ARG A 609 8.70 1.97 -6.43
CA ARG A 609 7.80 3.07 -6.83
C ARG A 609 8.33 4.44 -6.39
N GLY A 610 8.90 4.55 -5.20
CA GLY A 610 9.57 5.77 -4.75
C GLY A 610 10.71 6.20 -5.70
N ARG A 611 11.52 5.23 -6.16
CA ARG A 611 12.60 5.46 -7.14
C ARG A 611 12.08 5.82 -8.53
N ASP A 612 11.00 5.17 -8.98
CA ASP A 612 10.29 5.48 -10.24
C ASP A 612 9.74 6.92 -10.26
N HIS A 613 9.22 7.40 -9.13
CA HIS A 613 8.66 8.73 -8.98
C HIS A 613 9.73 9.81 -8.71
N GLY A 614 11.01 9.44 -8.62
CA GLY A 614 12.10 10.37 -8.33
C GLY A 614 11.88 11.07 -6.98
N LEU A 615 11.47 10.33 -5.95
CA LEU A 615 11.42 10.90 -4.60
C LEU A 615 12.85 11.13 -4.09
N PRO A 616 13.13 12.30 -3.49
CA PRO A 616 14.38 12.53 -2.75
C PRO A 616 14.61 11.49 -1.66
N SER A 617 15.87 11.34 -1.23
CA SER A 617 16.24 10.41 -0.17
C SER A 617 15.66 10.85 1.17
N TYR A 618 15.58 9.90 2.09
CA TYR A 618 15.03 10.11 3.44
C TYR A 618 15.58 11.36 4.17
N PRO A 619 16.90 11.67 4.17
CA PRO A 619 17.42 12.86 4.85
C PRO A 619 16.82 14.19 4.34
N GLU A 620 16.52 14.30 3.05
CA GLU A 620 15.93 15.50 2.45
C GLU A 620 14.50 15.74 2.96
N TRP A 621 13.76 14.67 3.27
CA TRP A 621 12.40 14.77 3.81
C TRP A 621 12.40 15.16 5.30
N ARG A 622 13.40 14.72 6.07
CA ARG A 622 13.58 15.19 7.44
C ARG A 622 13.83 16.69 7.47
N GLU A 623 14.77 17.17 6.64
CA GLU A 623 15.08 18.60 6.52
C GLU A 623 13.85 19.41 6.11
N PHE A 624 13.07 18.94 5.13
CA PHE A 624 11.82 19.58 4.72
C PHE A 624 10.81 19.72 5.86
N CYS A 625 10.75 18.73 6.76
CA CYS A 625 9.90 18.74 7.94
C CYS A 625 10.48 19.55 9.13
N GLY A 626 11.60 20.26 8.94
CA GLY A 626 12.27 21.01 10.00
C GLY A 626 13.01 20.12 11.00
N LEU A 627 13.17 18.83 10.70
CA LEU A 627 13.90 17.87 11.53
C LEU A 627 15.39 17.86 11.16
N SER A 628 16.21 17.24 12.01
CA SER A 628 17.64 17.06 11.74
C SER A 628 17.89 16.30 10.43
N LYS A 629 18.75 16.84 9.57
CA LYS A 629 19.27 16.16 8.38
C LYS A 629 20.48 15.29 8.77
N PRO A 630 20.36 13.95 8.75
CA PRO A 630 21.49 13.08 9.06
C PRO A 630 22.55 13.13 7.95
N GLU A 631 23.81 13.31 8.31
CA GLU A 631 24.96 13.29 7.38
C GLU A 631 25.68 11.93 7.42
N THR A 632 25.55 11.23 8.55
CA THR A 632 26.06 9.89 8.79
C THR A 632 24.94 8.99 9.32
N PHE A 633 25.17 7.67 9.34
CA PHE A 633 24.21 6.76 9.98
C PHE A 633 24.16 6.92 11.50
N ASP A 634 25.22 7.43 12.14
CA ASP A 634 25.24 7.62 13.59
C ASP A 634 24.30 8.76 14.01
N ASP A 635 24.03 9.72 13.12
CA ASP A 635 23.03 10.77 13.32
C ASP A 635 21.58 10.25 13.39
N LEU A 636 21.36 8.97 13.06
CA LEU A 636 20.05 8.30 13.16
C LEU A 636 19.87 7.52 14.47
N GLU A 637 20.89 7.47 15.34
CA GLU A 637 20.75 6.83 16.65
C GLU A 637 19.69 7.54 17.49
N GLY A 638 18.75 6.76 18.02
CA GLY A 638 17.60 7.30 18.77
C GLY A 638 16.51 7.96 17.90
N VAL A 639 16.72 8.09 16.58
CA VAL A 639 15.69 8.57 15.64
C VAL A 639 14.92 7.40 15.03
N VAL A 640 15.64 6.34 14.66
CA VAL A 640 15.09 5.11 14.08
C VAL A 640 15.33 3.93 15.01
N ASP A 641 14.59 2.83 14.82
CA ASP A 641 14.82 1.62 15.61
C ASP A 641 16.22 1.04 15.36
N GLN A 642 16.92 0.67 16.45
CA GLN A 642 18.33 0.29 16.37
C GLN A 642 18.61 -0.87 15.40
N GLY A 643 17.73 -1.87 15.37
CA GLY A 643 17.98 -3.01 14.48
C GLY A 643 17.76 -2.65 13.00
N SER A 644 16.79 -1.77 12.67
CA SER A 644 16.68 -1.23 11.31
C SER A 644 17.86 -0.34 10.96
N LEU A 645 18.40 0.43 11.93
CA LEU A 645 19.63 1.20 11.72
C LEU A 645 20.82 0.31 11.34
N ASP A 646 21.07 -0.75 12.11
CA ASP A 646 22.16 -1.69 11.84
C ASP A 646 22.01 -2.36 10.47
N LYS A 647 20.78 -2.71 10.10
CA LYS A 647 20.43 -3.28 8.79
C LYS A 647 20.61 -2.25 7.66
N MET A 648 20.23 -1.00 7.86
CA MET A 648 20.47 0.08 6.90
C MET A 648 21.96 0.30 6.67
N LYS A 649 22.78 0.34 7.75
CA LYS A 649 24.25 0.41 7.67
C LYS A 649 24.84 -0.74 6.85
N SER A 650 24.21 -1.91 6.87
CA SER A 650 24.71 -3.10 6.15
C SER A 650 24.43 -3.10 4.64
N ILE A 651 23.41 -2.36 4.17
CA ILE A 651 22.94 -2.45 2.78
C ILE A 651 23.08 -1.15 1.99
N TYR A 652 22.90 0.01 2.64
CA TYR A 652 23.11 1.31 2.01
C TYR A 652 24.55 1.78 2.24
N LYS A 653 25.17 2.34 1.20
CA LYS A 653 26.54 2.85 1.28
C LYS A 653 26.62 4.16 2.07
N SER A 654 25.61 5.00 1.94
CA SER A 654 25.49 6.30 2.60
C SER A 654 24.09 6.50 3.14
N VAL A 655 23.94 7.29 4.20
CA VAL A 655 22.62 7.70 4.72
C VAL A 655 21.82 8.48 3.65
N ASN A 656 22.52 9.16 2.74
CA ASN A 656 21.92 9.87 1.61
C ASN A 656 21.34 8.95 0.52
N ASP A 657 21.57 7.64 0.61
CA ASP A 657 21.03 6.64 -0.32
C ASP A 657 19.74 6.00 0.20
N VAL A 658 19.38 6.23 1.47
CA VAL A 658 18.21 5.61 2.10
C VAL A 658 16.93 6.09 1.41
N ASP A 659 16.15 5.14 0.90
CA ASP A 659 14.86 5.40 0.28
C ASP A 659 13.90 6.02 1.30
N MET A 660 13.14 7.05 0.90
CA MET A 660 12.18 7.73 1.78
C MET A 660 11.26 6.76 2.54
N TYR A 661 10.68 5.79 1.84
CA TYR A 661 9.77 4.80 2.44
C TYR A 661 10.44 3.97 3.54
N THR A 662 11.68 3.54 3.30
CA THR A 662 12.44 2.73 4.25
C THR A 662 12.86 3.53 5.47
N GLY A 663 13.47 4.70 5.27
CA GLY A 663 13.94 5.53 6.38
C GLY A 663 12.79 6.03 7.26
N ALA A 664 11.73 6.56 6.64
CA ALA A 664 10.62 7.17 7.36
C ALA A 664 9.77 6.16 8.16
N LEU A 665 9.65 4.91 7.69
CA LEU A 665 8.97 3.85 8.45
C LEU A 665 9.86 3.16 9.50
N SER A 666 11.17 3.42 9.48
CA SER A 666 12.08 2.94 10.52
C SER A 666 12.12 3.88 11.73
N GLU A 667 11.54 5.08 11.61
CA GLU A 667 11.48 6.05 12.71
C GLU A 667 10.68 5.53 13.90
N ILE A 668 11.14 5.90 15.08
CA ILE A 668 10.42 5.66 16.33
C ILE A 668 9.13 6.52 16.33
N PRO A 669 7.97 5.97 16.71
CA PRO A 669 6.72 6.73 16.77
C PRO A 669 6.80 7.96 17.68
N ILE A 670 6.12 9.03 17.27
CA ILE A 670 5.96 10.23 18.10
C ILE A 670 5.01 9.99 19.28
N GLU A 671 5.05 10.88 20.27
CA GLU A 671 4.13 10.81 21.41
C GLU A 671 2.66 10.89 21.00
N GLY A 672 1.86 9.94 21.48
CA GLY A 672 0.43 9.85 21.22
C GLY A 672 0.05 9.43 19.79
N GLY A 673 1.00 9.36 18.86
CA GLY A 673 0.79 8.93 17.48
C GLY A 673 1.30 7.51 17.20
N MET A 674 0.96 7.00 16.01
CA MET A 674 1.40 5.67 15.55
C MET A 674 2.69 5.72 14.72
N LEU A 675 3.03 6.87 14.16
CA LEU A 675 4.05 7.02 13.13
C LEU A 675 5.21 7.88 13.59
N GLY A 676 6.36 7.71 12.94
CA GLY A 676 7.51 8.58 13.13
C GLY A 676 7.26 10.02 12.68
N ALA A 677 8.13 10.93 13.10
CA ALA A 677 8.00 12.36 12.90
C ALA A 677 7.90 12.76 11.41
N THR A 678 8.68 12.15 10.52
CA THR A 678 8.69 12.48 9.09
C THR A 678 7.36 12.11 8.43
N VAL A 679 6.82 10.91 8.71
CA VAL A 679 5.53 10.50 8.14
C VAL A 679 4.40 11.33 8.74
N THR A 680 4.43 11.59 10.04
CA THR A 680 3.47 12.46 10.74
C THR A 680 3.43 13.85 10.14
N CYS A 681 4.58 14.48 9.90
CA CYS A 681 4.71 15.78 9.23
C CYS A 681 4.01 15.78 7.87
N LEU A 682 4.31 14.81 7.01
CA LEU A 682 3.81 14.79 5.63
C LEU A 682 2.32 14.46 5.55
N ILE A 683 1.82 13.57 6.41
CA ILE A 683 0.38 13.28 6.52
C ILE A 683 -0.34 14.52 7.08
N SER A 684 0.19 15.17 8.11
CA SER A 684 -0.39 16.39 8.68
C SER A 684 -0.50 17.52 7.66
N ASP A 685 0.56 17.77 6.87
CA ASP A 685 0.51 18.76 5.78
C ASP A 685 -0.60 18.43 4.78
N GLN A 686 -0.67 17.17 4.31
CA GLN A 686 -1.64 16.79 3.30
C GLN A 686 -3.08 16.89 3.82
N PHE A 687 -3.38 16.37 5.02
CA PHE A 687 -4.72 16.44 5.56
C PHE A 687 -5.13 17.87 5.94
N LYS A 688 -4.22 18.69 6.48
CA LYS A 688 -4.55 20.11 6.69
C LYS A 688 -4.93 20.81 5.38
N ARG A 689 -4.24 20.50 4.28
CA ARG A 689 -4.58 21.02 2.94
C ARG A 689 -5.91 20.52 2.42
N LEU A 690 -6.25 19.25 2.65
CA LEU A 690 -7.53 18.68 2.27
C LEU A 690 -8.71 19.31 3.04
N LYS A 691 -8.48 19.72 4.29
CA LYS A 691 -9.46 20.46 5.09
C LYS A 691 -9.56 21.93 4.66
N ASP A 692 -8.44 22.64 4.70
CA ASP A 692 -8.40 24.10 4.55
C ASP A 692 -8.54 24.54 3.08
N GLY A 693 -8.16 23.68 2.13
CA GLY A 693 -8.25 23.95 0.69
C GLY A 693 -9.53 23.48 0.01
N ASP A 694 -10.51 22.96 0.76
CA ASP A 694 -11.75 22.41 0.22
C ASP A 694 -12.96 23.33 0.46
N SER A 695 -13.45 23.98 -0.60
CA SER A 695 -14.57 24.93 -0.53
C SER A 695 -15.91 24.29 -0.13
N TYR A 696 -16.00 22.96 -0.17
CA TYR A 696 -17.20 22.19 0.17
C TYR A 696 -17.01 21.37 1.46
N TRP A 697 -15.96 21.67 2.24
CA TRP A 697 -15.73 21.03 3.53
C TRP A 697 -16.98 21.14 4.42
N SER A 698 -17.42 20.01 4.96
CA SER A 698 -18.77 19.89 5.52
C SER A 698 -18.83 19.38 6.95
N VAL A 699 -17.69 18.96 7.50
CA VAL A 699 -17.61 18.43 8.86
C VAL A 699 -17.71 19.58 9.84
N LYS A 700 -18.69 19.42 10.75
CA LYS A 700 -18.89 20.32 11.88
C LYS A 700 -17.72 20.16 12.81
#